data_AF-A0A524P7C5-F1
#
_entry.id   AF-A0A524P7C5-F1
#
_cell.length_a   1.000
_cell.length_b   1.000
_cell.length_c   1.000
_cell.angle_alpha   90.00
_cell.angle_beta   90.00
_cell.angle_gamma   90.00
#
_symmetry.space_group_name_H-M   'P 1'
#
loop_
_entity.id
_entity.type
_entity.pdbx_description
1 polymer ?
#
loop_
_entity_poly.entity_id
_entity_poly.type
_entity_poly.pdbx_seq_one_letter_code
_entity_poly.pdbx_strand_id
1 'polypeptide(L)'
;MSRALAVLAALLIGGCSWLNAPERNLVPPDGGINDGIELFCDDGLDDDEDLAFDCNDSDCAEEPACCERRAPTLSEDWTAPNLSAGWTFAPTGAPWSPLRPSLDGTTFLGGFLPDDSPRALVSKDCVSLALGGWVSTTLRATDPTGCDATAACDRYAGIVLTVATDSTPGGKLLDELAVTLHAGGLILVTQSDFEVARRAVAVDENVEVEIELRPTLDDLNLPIMMAEVTVAGESLLEDFPVTATSNLVTTGDCGEIPGLHVAAQGRGDGVYVGPVETEKQDCANPSQFDEQSAILNGSNLEFTPSWVAAYVGSPALASSRNSVSDVQWDLIVEGSNDGPELEPSTHVGYALGHARVATDPGGNWRLDTWESSGSPKVGNDPPSCLDGSCASNRSVREPHLLAEWNAEQELRDLVLSFARGVVTSSAERDLFGIQIVRPVGGPSTSITLTNTPTVSPNDIPECVSLRDPALIPVDPEAQQGDWLLFTCVEGAGTATEIHAVRISRALELIYEGGEPMRRVVLVASELGPFAAAGIRSPEPVISFEEDGLRLRIWFLAQSVPGAWGVALAEARTHDTSAFEFELPEPVPFAVNPVLRSDSTLARSGCFDDECNITGIAVAPRADDPSRLRFLLARRLNLPGVGRTDQFIPLEQTWSKP
;
A
#
# COMPACT_ATOMS: atom_id res chain seq x y z
N MET A 1 -72.95 1.28 15.56
CA MET A 1 -72.03 1.69 16.65
C MET A 1 -71.30 0.42 17.09
N SER A 2 -69.97 0.36 17.29
CA SER A 2 -68.90 1.33 17.07
C SER A 2 -67.56 0.57 17.01
N ARG A 3 -66.70 0.89 16.02
CA ARG A 3 -65.21 0.88 15.97
C ARG A 3 -64.42 -0.09 16.90
N ALA A 4 -63.35 -0.76 16.45
CA ALA A 4 -62.40 -0.38 15.40
C ALA A 4 -61.89 -1.59 14.57
N LEU A 5 -61.22 -1.28 13.45
CA LEU A 5 -60.76 -2.22 12.42
C LEU A 5 -59.30 -1.88 12.03
N ALA A 6 -58.55 -2.89 11.57
CA ALA A 6 -57.31 -2.83 10.78
C ALA A 6 -56.04 -2.20 11.40
N VAL A 7 -55.02 -3.05 11.57
CA VAL A 7 -53.85 -3.05 10.66
C VAL A 7 -53.56 -4.50 10.24
N LEU A 8 -53.49 -4.69 8.91
CA LEU A 8 -53.00 -5.87 8.16
C LEU A 8 -51.60 -6.33 8.66
N ALA A 9 -51.30 -7.61 8.84
CA ALA A 9 -51.26 -8.71 7.87
C ALA A 9 -50.14 -8.61 6.82
N ALA A 10 -48.97 -9.18 7.17
CA ALA A 10 -47.98 -9.73 6.25
C ALA A 10 -47.18 -10.84 6.97
N LEU A 11 -47.75 -12.06 7.03
CA LEU A 11 -47.03 -13.24 7.49
C LEU A 11 -46.04 -13.64 6.39
N LEU A 12 -44.75 -13.39 6.62
CA LEU A 12 -43.68 -13.81 5.72
C LEU A 12 -43.57 -15.34 5.73
N ILE A 13 -44.03 -15.95 4.64
CA ILE A 13 -43.53 -17.25 4.20
C ILE A 13 -42.23 -16.95 3.46
N GLY A 14 -41.11 -17.22 4.13
CA GLY A 14 -39.77 -17.21 3.54
C GLY A 14 -39.02 -18.36 4.18
N GLY A 15 -38.73 -19.41 3.39
CA GLY A 15 -38.01 -20.57 3.90
C GLY A 15 -36.58 -20.18 4.25
N CYS A 16 -36.08 -20.66 5.39
CA CYS A 16 -34.65 -20.56 5.70
C CYS A 16 -33.90 -21.47 4.73
N SER A 17 -33.36 -20.89 3.65
CA SER A 17 -32.35 -21.54 2.82
C SER A 17 -31.05 -21.63 3.61
N TRP A 18 -30.94 -22.67 4.42
CA TRP A 18 -29.66 -23.15 4.95
C TRP A 18 -28.93 -23.87 3.82
N LEU A 19 -28.12 -23.12 3.06
CA LEU A 19 -27.06 -23.56 2.14
C LEU A 19 -26.42 -22.31 1.52
N ASN A 20 -25.10 -22.33 1.32
CA ASN A 20 -24.26 -21.23 0.81
C ASN A 20 -23.89 -20.13 1.83
N ALA A 21 -23.20 -20.54 2.89
CA ALA A 21 -21.93 -19.92 3.24
C ALA A 21 -20.90 -21.06 3.35
N PRO A 22 -19.71 -20.99 2.73
CA PRO A 22 -18.62 -21.86 3.14
C PRO A 22 -18.20 -21.45 4.56
N GLU A 23 -18.12 -22.42 5.46
CA GLU A 23 -17.47 -22.22 6.75
C GLU A 23 -15.97 -21.98 6.49
N ARG A 24 -15.49 -20.73 6.59
CA ARG A 24 -14.03 -20.46 6.68
C ARG A 24 -13.55 -21.05 8.01
N ASN A 25 -13.12 -22.31 7.95
CA ASN A 25 -12.63 -23.06 9.10
C ASN A 25 -11.16 -22.68 9.35
N LEU A 26 -10.94 -21.52 9.98
CA LEU A 26 -9.62 -21.03 10.44
C LEU A 26 -9.15 -21.77 11.70
N VAL A 27 -9.24 -23.10 11.68
CA VAL A 27 -8.65 -24.00 12.67
C VAL A 27 -8.09 -25.19 11.89
N PRO A 28 -6.75 -25.35 11.84
CA PRO A 28 -6.13 -26.48 11.14
C PRO A 28 -6.61 -27.82 11.70
N PRO A 29 -7.16 -28.73 10.88
CA PRO A 29 -7.50 -30.07 11.33
C PRO A 29 -6.25 -30.96 11.32
N ASP A 30 -5.57 -31.04 12.47
CA ASP A 30 -4.57 -32.06 12.85
C ASP A 30 -3.56 -32.49 11.74
N GLY A 31 -2.49 -31.71 11.51
CA GLY A 31 -1.24 -32.18 10.91
C GLY A 31 -1.33 -32.68 9.45
N GLY A 32 -1.62 -31.75 8.53
CA GLY A 32 -1.68 -31.98 7.08
C GLY A 32 -0.35 -31.65 6.38
N ILE A 33 0.58 -32.59 6.42
CA ILE A 33 1.93 -32.56 5.82
C ILE A 33 1.97 -32.00 4.38
N ASN A 34 2.99 -31.16 4.13
CA ASN A 34 3.62 -30.71 2.85
C ASN A 34 3.03 -29.49 2.07
N ASP A 35 3.96 -28.58 1.73
CA ASP A 35 3.98 -27.62 0.61
C ASP A 35 3.18 -26.31 0.80
N GLY A 36 3.34 -25.64 1.96
CA GLY A 36 2.66 -24.38 2.31
C GLY A 36 3.42 -23.07 2.02
N ILE A 37 3.00 -22.03 2.75
CA ILE A 37 3.58 -20.70 2.91
C ILE A 37 3.55 -20.44 4.42
N GLU A 38 4.60 -19.88 5.02
CA GLU A 38 4.57 -19.39 6.40
C GLU A 38 3.48 -18.31 6.58
N LEU A 39 2.41 -18.60 7.32
CA LEU A 39 1.22 -17.73 7.42
C LEU A 39 1.35 -16.69 8.54
N PHE A 40 2.05 -17.04 9.62
CA PHE A 40 2.20 -16.20 10.81
C PHE A 40 3.67 -15.99 11.18
N CYS A 41 4.26 -14.94 10.61
CA CYS A 41 5.68 -14.59 10.77
C CYS A 41 6.14 -14.14 12.18
N ASP A 42 5.34 -14.38 13.22
CA ASP A 42 5.65 -14.04 14.62
C ASP A 42 5.01 -14.96 15.68
N ASP A 43 4.52 -16.16 15.32
CA ASP A 43 3.80 -17.06 16.26
C ASP A 43 4.66 -18.22 16.84
N GLY A 44 5.88 -18.41 16.34
CA GLY A 44 6.82 -19.43 16.79
C GLY A 44 6.58 -20.83 16.20
N LEU A 45 5.74 -20.95 15.17
CA LEU A 45 5.50 -22.17 14.41
C LEU A 45 6.30 -22.18 13.10
N ASP A 46 6.03 -23.21 12.31
CA ASP A 46 6.63 -23.60 11.03
C ASP A 46 5.41 -24.12 10.27
N ASP A 47 4.62 -23.19 9.70
CA ASP A 47 3.28 -23.44 9.18
C ASP A 47 3.29 -24.29 7.90
N ASP A 48 4.42 -24.32 7.20
CA ASP A 48 4.61 -25.09 5.97
C ASP A 48 5.54 -26.32 6.09
N GLU A 49 6.10 -26.56 7.28
CA GLU A 49 6.97 -27.68 7.67
C GLU A 49 8.35 -27.72 6.93
N ASP A 50 8.84 -26.55 6.49
CA ASP A 50 10.15 -26.29 5.85
C ASP A 50 11.35 -26.45 6.81
N LEU A 51 11.12 -26.29 8.12
CA LEU A 51 12.10 -26.21 9.23
C LEU A 51 12.74 -24.82 9.47
N ALA A 52 12.36 -23.80 8.73
CA ALA A 52 12.38 -22.41 9.18
C ALA A 52 11.17 -22.12 10.08
N PHE A 53 11.20 -20.95 10.75
CA PHE A 53 10.21 -20.51 11.73
C PHE A 53 10.24 -18.98 11.74
N ASP A 54 9.08 -18.32 11.69
CA ASP A 54 8.93 -16.87 11.75
C ASP A 54 9.88 -16.17 10.76
N CYS A 55 10.52 -15.09 11.21
CA CYS A 55 11.55 -14.32 10.51
C CYS A 55 12.82 -15.07 10.08
N ASN A 56 13.00 -16.34 10.45
CA ASN A 56 14.04 -17.19 9.84
C ASN A 56 13.57 -17.75 8.49
N ASP A 57 12.27 -17.77 8.25
CA ASP A 57 11.64 -18.18 7.01
C ASP A 57 11.89 -17.18 5.87
N SER A 58 12.05 -17.72 4.68
CA SER A 58 12.21 -16.96 3.46
C SER A 58 10.95 -16.12 3.14
N ASP A 59 9.78 -16.65 3.49
CA ASP A 59 8.44 -16.08 3.40
C ASP A 59 8.10 -15.10 4.53
N CYS A 60 9.03 -14.82 5.44
CA CYS A 60 8.86 -13.76 6.43
C CYS A 60 9.86 -12.60 6.30
N ALA A 61 10.80 -12.66 5.35
CA ALA A 61 12.05 -11.88 5.39
C ALA A 61 12.05 -10.34 5.63
N GLU A 62 11.02 -9.51 5.40
CA GLU A 62 9.87 -9.61 4.49
C GLU A 62 8.61 -8.98 5.12
N GLU A 63 7.95 -9.69 6.03
CA GLU A 63 6.81 -9.12 6.75
C GLU A 63 7.27 -8.02 7.72
N PRO A 64 6.40 -7.02 8.02
CA PRO A 64 6.72 -5.99 9.01
C PRO A 64 7.22 -6.58 10.34
N ALA A 65 6.67 -7.70 10.83
CA ALA A 65 7.16 -8.34 12.06
C ALA A 65 8.67 -8.64 12.06
N CYS A 66 9.28 -8.89 10.90
CA CYS A 66 10.62 -9.45 10.76
C CYS A 66 11.71 -8.46 10.35
N CYS A 67 11.35 -7.19 10.22
CA CYS A 67 12.25 -6.17 9.72
C CYS A 67 13.03 -5.46 10.83
N GLU A 68 14.22 -5.98 11.19
CA GLU A 68 15.13 -5.39 12.20
C GLU A 68 15.79 -4.03 11.82
N ARG A 69 15.35 -3.37 10.74
CA ARG A 69 15.85 -2.02 10.40
C ARG A 69 15.05 -0.96 11.12
N ARG A 70 15.63 -0.45 12.21
CA ARG A 70 15.14 0.71 12.96
C ARG A 70 15.74 2.00 12.44
N ALA A 71 14.93 3.03 12.23
CA ALA A 71 15.38 4.37 11.87
C ALA A 71 14.81 5.44 12.81
N PRO A 72 15.66 6.21 13.53
CA PRO A 72 15.20 7.24 14.46
C PRO A 72 14.34 8.32 13.78
N THR A 73 13.16 8.56 14.35
CA THR A 73 12.16 9.55 13.92
C THR A 73 12.00 10.71 14.92
N LEU A 74 12.21 10.47 16.21
CA LEU A 74 12.28 11.48 17.26
C LEU A 74 13.41 11.12 18.23
N SER A 75 14.14 12.12 18.71
CA SER A 75 15.12 11.95 19.80
C SER A 75 15.14 13.24 20.63
N GLU A 76 14.71 13.14 21.89
CA GLU A 76 14.64 14.26 22.84
C GLU A 76 15.34 13.89 24.14
N ASP A 77 16.38 14.66 24.48
CA ASP A 77 17.18 14.50 25.70
C ASP A 77 16.77 15.46 26.84
N TRP A 78 15.70 16.25 26.62
CA TRP A 78 15.19 17.32 27.48
C TRP A 78 16.17 18.46 27.76
N THR A 79 17.36 18.51 27.16
CA THR A 79 18.35 19.57 27.41
C THR A 79 18.03 20.87 26.68
N ALA A 80 17.19 20.81 25.63
CA ALA A 80 16.88 21.95 24.77
C ALA A 80 16.41 23.18 25.60
N PRO A 81 16.98 24.39 25.39
CA PRO A 81 16.66 25.55 26.22
C PRO A 81 15.20 26.02 26.05
N ASN A 82 14.57 25.70 24.92
CA ASN A 82 13.18 26.03 24.62
C ASN A 82 12.41 24.81 24.09
N LEU A 83 11.76 24.07 25.00
CA LEU A 83 10.91 22.92 24.64
C LEU A 83 9.75 23.31 23.71
N SER A 84 9.27 24.56 23.78
CA SER A 84 8.17 25.04 22.90
C SER A 84 8.55 25.13 21.40
N ALA A 85 9.78 24.77 21.02
CA ALA A 85 10.17 24.57 19.63
C ALA A 85 9.48 23.33 19.05
N GLY A 86 9.74 22.13 19.61
CA GLY A 86 9.17 20.85 19.15
C GLY A 86 7.94 20.36 19.92
N TRP A 87 7.63 20.93 21.09
CA TRP A 87 6.58 20.43 21.98
C TRP A 87 5.45 21.44 22.23
N THR A 88 4.23 20.93 22.37
CA THR A 88 3.02 21.66 22.79
C THR A 88 2.71 21.36 24.25
N PHE A 89 2.39 22.40 25.02
CA PHE A 89 2.06 22.29 26.45
C PHE A 89 0.56 22.06 26.62
N ALA A 90 0.16 20.86 27.02
CA ALA A 90 -1.23 20.51 27.31
C ALA A 90 -1.54 20.57 28.82
N PRO A 91 -2.69 21.13 29.26
CA PRO A 91 -3.70 21.78 28.43
C PRO A 91 -3.25 23.17 27.91
N THR A 92 -3.55 23.49 26.65
CA THR A 92 -3.07 24.73 26.00
C THR A 92 -3.48 25.98 26.79
N GLY A 93 -2.52 26.87 27.01
CA GLY A 93 -2.75 28.14 27.70
C GLY A 93 -2.73 28.04 29.23
N ALA A 94 -2.57 26.85 29.82
CA ALA A 94 -2.23 26.72 31.24
C ALA A 94 -0.74 27.08 31.46
N PRO A 95 -0.42 28.11 32.27
CA PRO A 95 0.96 28.48 32.54
C PRO A 95 1.61 27.47 33.49
N TRP A 96 2.39 26.54 32.95
CA TRP A 96 3.25 25.64 33.72
C TRP A 96 4.64 25.55 33.09
N SER A 97 5.60 24.98 33.81
CA SER A 97 6.94 24.71 33.29
C SER A 97 7.49 23.47 34.00
N PRO A 98 7.96 22.46 33.26
CA PRO A 98 8.49 21.24 33.86
C PRO A 98 9.80 21.53 34.60
N LEU A 99 10.02 20.79 35.69
CA LEU A 99 11.35 20.62 36.26
C LEU A 99 12.18 19.72 35.34
N ARG A 100 13.48 20.01 35.27
CA ARG A 100 14.44 19.21 34.51
C ARG A 100 15.66 18.83 35.35
N PRO A 101 15.52 17.89 36.30
CA PRO A 101 16.65 17.42 37.09
C PRO A 101 17.60 16.57 36.22
N SER A 102 18.90 16.65 36.53
CA SER A 102 19.85 15.63 36.11
C SER A 102 20.00 14.61 37.23
N LEU A 103 19.68 13.34 36.95
CA LEU A 103 19.75 12.21 37.86
C LEU A 103 20.70 11.18 37.25
N ASP A 104 21.75 10.83 37.99
CA ASP A 104 22.84 9.93 37.57
C ASP A 104 23.49 10.25 36.20
N GLY A 105 23.45 11.54 35.81
CA GLY A 105 24.01 12.05 34.56
C GLY A 105 23.00 12.21 33.42
N THR A 106 21.83 11.59 33.52
CA THR A 106 20.73 11.69 32.56
C THR A 106 19.81 12.86 32.91
N THR A 107 19.36 13.63 31.93
CA THR A 107 18.35 14.68 32.13
C THR A 107 16.96 14.08 32.02
N PHE A 108 16.11 14.37 33.01
CA PHE A 108 14.71 13.94 33.04
C PHE A 108 13.78 15.14 32.95
N LEU A 109 12.57 14.92 32.45
CA LEU A 109 11.40 15.78 32.59
C LEU A 109 10.59 15.34 33.82
N GLY A 110 10.15 16.29 34.65
CA GLY A 110 9.22 15.97 35.74
C GLY A 110 8.73 17.20 36.49
N GLY A 111 8.27 17.01 37.73
CA GLY A 111 7.69 18.09 38.52
C GLY A 111 6.49 18.72 37.80
N PHE A 112 5.51 17.88 37.45
CA PHE A 112 4.28 18.23 36.75
C PHE A 112 3.33 18.96 37.71
N LEU A 113 3.77 20.16 38.12
CA LEU A 113 3.21 20.95 39.20
C LEU A 113 2.27 22.05 38.68
N PRO A 114 1.24 22.44 39.45
CA PRO A 114 0.80 21.81 40.71
C PRO A 114 0.07 20.47 40.50
N ASP A 115 0.09 19.60 41.52
CA ASP A 115 -0.60 18.29 41.59
C ASP A 115 -2.14 18.31 41.41
N ASP A 116 -2.72 19.48 41.17
CA ASP A 116 -4.17 19.65 41.02
C ASP A 116 -4.72 19.09 39.71
N SER A 117 -3.87 18.88 38.70
CA SER A 117 -4.28 18.43 37.38
C SER A 117 -3.13 17.84 36.56
N PRO A 118 -3.40 16.87 35.67
CA PRO A 118 -2.40 16.38 34.72
C PRO A 118 -1.84 17.48 33.82
N ARG A 119 -0.61 17.24 33.34
CA ARG A 119 0.12 18.07 32.39
C ARG A 119 0.85 17.17 31.41
N ALA A 120 0.92 17.58 30.15
CA ALA A 120 1.73 16.88 29.15
C ALA A 120 2.53 17.85 28.27
N LEU A 121 3.68 17.38 27.81
CA LEU A 121 4.31 17.89 26.60
C LEU A 121 3.99 16.90 25.48
N VAL A 122 3.27 17.36 24.46
CA VAL A 122 2.91 16.57 23.27
C VAL A 122 3.84 16.97 22.12
N SER A 123 4.40 16.01 21.38
CA SER A 123 5.18 16.30 20.18
C SER A 123 4.31 17.07 19.18
N LYS A 124 4.82 18.18 18.63
CA LYS A 124 4.09 18.90 17.58
C LYS A 124 4.00 18.08 16.31
N ASP A 125 5.11 17.44 16.00
CA ASP A 125 5.28 16.59 14.86
C ASP A 125 4.75 15.19 15.25
N CYS A 126 4.05 14.56 14.32
CA CYS A 126 3.55 13.20 14.51
C CYS A 126 4.66 12.21 14.12
N VAL A 127 4.73 11.09 14.83
CA VAL A 127 5.69 10.02 14.56
C VAL A 127 5.01 8.96 13.70
N SER A 128 5.50 8.79 12.47
CA SER A 128 5.01 7.79 11.51
C SER A 128 5.27 6.37 12.01
N LEU A 129 4.19 5.68 12.39
CA LEU A 129 4.20 4.38 13.08
C LEU A 129 3.21 3.37 12.47
N ALA A 130 2.39 3.75 11.48
CA ALA A 130 1.43 2.86 10.80
C ALA A 130 2.07 1.65 10.09
N LEU A 131 3.39 1.65 9.98
CA LEU A 131 4.23 0.69 9.29
C LEU A 131 5.09 -0.14 10.26
N GLY A 132 4.85 0.02 11.55
CA GLY A 132 5.67 -0.52 12.62
C GLY A 132 6.68 0.47 13.15
N GLY A 133 7.12 0.26 14.39
CA GLY A 133 8.12 1.10 15.04
C GLY A 133 8.19 0.93 16.55
N TRP A 134 9.13 1.64 17.16
CA TRP A 134 9.46 1.54 18.58
C TRP A 134 9.40 2.92 19.24
N VAL A 135 8.98 2.95 20.51
CA VAL A 135 9.08 4.11 21.39
C VAL A 135 9.78 3.69 22.67
N SER A 136 10.99 4.19 22.87
CA SER A 136 11.82 3.87 24.04
C SER A 136 11.96 5.09 24.96
N THR A 137 11.95 4.84 26.25
CA THR A 137 12.20 5.86 27.28
C THR A 137 12.71 5.24 28.58
N THR A 138 13.15 6.08 29.51
CA THR A 138 13.41 5.69 30.90
C THR A 138 12.38 6.35 31.80
N LEU A 139 11.76 5.64 32.72
CA LEU A 139 10.94 6.21 33.79
C LEU A 139 11.69 6.15 35.12
N ARG A 140 11.44 7.11 36.02
CA ARG A 140 12.02 7.08 37.38
C ARG A 140 11.05 7.63 38.42
N ALA A 141 10.94 6.94 39.55
CA ALA A 141 10.28 7.42 40.76
C ALA A 141 11.31 7.59 41.87
N THR A 142 11.21 8.65 42.67
CA THR A 142 12.09 8.94 43.83
C THR A 142 11.31 9.07 45.14
N ASP A 143 10.03 8.72 45.13
CA ASP A 143 9.17 8.71 46.31
C ASP A 143 8.59 7.29 46.50
N PRO A 144 8.95 6.56 47.58
CA PRO A 144 8.46 5.21 47.84
C PRO A 144 7.09 5.17 48.53
N THR A 145 6.44 6.32 48.75
CA THR A 145 5.22 6.45 49.57
C THR A 145 3.96 6.85 48.78
N GLY A 146 4.06 6.99 47.45
CA GLY A 146 2.99 7.56 46.61
C GLY A 146 1.85 6.64 46.21
N CYS A 147 1.98 5.33 46.42
CA CYS A 147 0.95 4.32 46.15
C CYS A 147 0.77 3.42 47.37
N ASP A 148 -0.48 3.27 47.83
CA ASP A 148 -0.89 2.15 48.68
C ASP A 148 -1.92 1.28 47.94
N ALA A 149 -2.09 0.01 48.35
CA ALA A 149 -2.93 -0.96 47.65
C ALA A 149 -4.45 -0.66 47.68
N THR A 150 -4.86 0.49 48.22
CA THR A 150 -6.25 0.89 48.47
C THR A 150 -6.56 2.35 48.12
N ALA A 151 -5.57 3.17 47.76
CA ALA A 151 -5.72 4.60 47.44
C ALA A 151 -5.43 4.88 45.95
N ALA A 152 -6.01 5.95 45.41
CA ALA A 152 -5.73 6.40 44.05
C ALA A 152 -4.30 6.97 43.96
N CYS A 153 -3.46 6.37 43.11
CA CYS A 153 -2.09 6.81 42.86
C CYS A 153 -2.07 8.08 42.01
N ASP A 154 -2.40 9.22 42.60
CA ASP A 154 -2.60 10.49 41.91
C ASP A 154 -1.32 11.10 41.31
N ARG A 155 -0.12 10.69 41.76
CA ARG A 155 1.19 11.16 41.26
C ARG A 155 1.83 10.14 40.33
N TYR A 156 2.13 10.55 39.10
CA TYR A 156 2.72 9.70 38.06
C TYR A 156 3.45 10.51 36.99
N ALA A 157 4.32 9.84 36.23
CA ALA A 157 4.93 10.34 35.01
C ALA A 157 5.09 9.18 34.00
N GLY A 158 4.95 9.44 32.71
CA GLY A 158 5.01 8.41 31.69
C GLY A 158 4.97 8.93 30.26
N ILE A 159 5.00 7.97 29.34
CA ILE A 159 4.85 8.21 27.91
C ILE A 159 3.41 7.86 27.49
N VAL A 160 2.87 8.63 26.55
CA VAL A 160 1.51 8.48 26.00
C VAL A 160 1.60 8.55 24.49
N LEU A 161 1.03 7.57 23.81
CA LEU A 161 0.79 7.56 22.37
C LEU A 161 -0.65 8.02 22.12
N THR A 162 -0.84 9.00 21.24
CA THR A 162 -2.12 9.69 21.12
C THR A 162 -2.36 10.33 19.76
N VAL A 163 -3.63 10.43 19.37
CA VAL A 163 -4.10 11.25 18.24
C VAL A 163 -4.40 12.71 18.64
N ALA A 164 -4.37 13.03 19.93
CA ALA A 164 -4.74 14.33 20.48
C ALA A 164 -3.52 15.25 20.66
N THR A 165 -3.63 16.49 20.20
CA THR A 165 -2.60 17.53 20.38
C THR A 165 -2.77 18.36 21.67
N ASP A 166 -3.86 18.15 22.42
CA ASP A 166 -4.21 18.89 23.63
C ASP A 166 -5.11 18.07 24.57
N SER A 167 -5.21 18.48 25.84
CA SER A 167 -6.07 17.85 26.85
C SER A 167 -7.14 18.82 27.38
N THR A 168 -8.21 18.28 27.98
CA THR A 168 -9.19 19.12 28.68
C THR A 168 -8.60 19.67 29.99
N PRO A 169 -8.87 20.93 30.39
CA PRO A 169 -8.35 21.47 31.64
C PRO A 169 -8.77 20.64 32.86
N GLY A 170 -7.79 20.00 33.51
CA GLY A 170 -8.01 19.10 34.65
C GLY A 170 -8.09 17.61 34.29
N GLY A 171 -8.23 17.28 33.01
CA GLY A 171 -8.19 15.92 32.49
C GLY A 171 -6.80 15.49 32.04
N LYS A 172 -6.64 14.18 31.84
CA LYS A 172 -5.52 13.59 31.11
C LYS A 172 -5.62 13.90 29.61
N LEU A 173 -4.51 13.72 28.92
CA LEU A 173 -4.45 13.50 27.48
C LEU A 173 -5.12 12.14 27.16
N LEU A 174 -5.91 12.08 26.09
CA LEU A 174 -6.50 10.84 25.60
C LEU A 174 -5.38 9.91 25.11
N ASP A 175 -5.34 8.67 25.58
CA ASP A 175 -4.34 7.66 25.24
C ASP A 175 -4.91 6.59 24.30
N GLU A 176 -4.26 6.36 23.16
CA GLU A 176 -4.42 5.11 22.41
C GLU A 176 -3.64 3.99 23.14
N LEU A 177 -2.46 4.34 23.68
CA LEU A 177 -1.70 3.52 24.63
C LEU A 177 -0.84 4.44 25.51
N ALA A 178 -0.73 4.17 26.81
CA ALA A 178 0.17 4.89 27.71
C ALA A 178 0.87 3.96 28.70
N VAL A 179 2.14 4.25 29.00
CA VAL A 179 2.92 3.56 30.03
C VAL A 179 3.36 4.58 31.08
N THR A 180 2.87 4.42 32.30
CA THR A 180 3.03 5.42 33.37
C THR A 180 3.60 4.81 34.64
N LEU A 181 4.62 5.47 35.20
CA LEU A 181 5.21 5.15 36.50
C LEU A 181 4.60 6.06 37.57
N HIS A 182 3.90 5.45 38.51
CA HIS A 182 3.37 6.09 39.69
C HIS A 182 4.39 6.09 40.83
N ALA A 183 4.33 7.13 41.67
CA ALA A 183 5.14 7.19 42.89
C ALA A 183 4.84 5.98 43.79
N GLY A 184 5.87 5.37 44.39
CA GLY A 184 5.79 4.05 45.02
C GLY A 184 6.21 2.88 44.13
N GLY A 185 6.57 3.12 42.87
CA GLY A 185 7.13 2.09 41.98
C GLY A 185 6.10 1.23 41.29
N LEU A 186 4.93 1.78 40.93
CA LEU A 186 3.88 1.07 40.20
C LEU A 186 3.83 1.55 38.75
N ILE A 187 4.18 0.69 37.81
CA ILE A 187 3.92 0.87 36.38
C ILE A 187 2.47 0.45 36.08
N LEU A 188 1.72 1.31 35.38
CA LEU A 188 0.44 1.00 34.76
C LEU A 188 0.54 1.19 33.24
N VAL A 189 -0.01 0.26 32.48
CA VAL A 189 -0.29 0.41 31.05
C VAL A 189 -1.80 0.68 30.90
N THR A 190 -2.15 1.72 30.15
CA THR A 190 -3.56 2.09 29.89
C THR A 190 -3.85 2.28 28.41
N GLN A 191 -5.12 2.09 28.04
CA GLN A 191 -5.72 2.48 26.76
C GLN A 191 -7.06 3.15 27.07
N SER A 192 -7.33 4.33 26.49
CA SER A 192 -8.53 5.12 26.78
C SER A 192 -8.81 5.29 28.28
N ASP A 193 -7.76 5.54 29.07
CA ASP A 193 -7.75 5.65 30.53
C ASP A 193 -8.13 4.37 31.32
N PHE A 194 -8.34 3.22 30.65
CA PHE A 194 -8.55 1.93 31.28
C PHE A 194 -7.23 1.18 31.45
N GLU A 195 -7.01 0.62 32.65
CA GLU A 195 -5.83 -0.21 32.94
C GLU A 195 -5.93 -1.57 32.24
N VAL A 196 -4.90 -1.89 31.45
CA VAL A 196 -4.77 -3.17 30.72
C VAL A 196 -3.66 -4.05 31.30
N ALA A 197 -2.59 -3.46 31.83
CA ALA A 197 -1.52 -4.18 32.53
C ALA A 197 -0.92 -3.36 33.68
N ARG A 198 -0.24 -4.03 34.63
CA ARG A 198 0.43 -3.40 35.78
C ARG A 198 1.68 -4.17 36.23
N ARG A 199 2.68 -3.46 36.75
CA ARG A 199 3.89 -4.07 37.33
C ARG A 199 4.48 -3.24 38.45
N ALA A 200 5.07 -3.90 39.45
CA ALA A 200 5.87 -3.24 40.48
C ALA A 200 7.35 -3.23 40.07
N VAL A 201 8.00 -2.08 40.24
CA VAL A 201 9.41 -1.82 39.93
C VAL A 201 10.09 -1.16 41.14
N ALA A 202 11.42 -1.14 41.15
CA ALA A 202 12.17 -0.47 42.20
C ALA A 202 11.98 1.06 42.16
N VAL A 203 12.12 1.69 43.32
CA VAL A 203 12.14 3.16 43.48
C VAL A 203 13.61 3.60 43.59
N ASP A 204 13.87 4.84 43.16
CA ASP A 204 15.21 5.44 42.95
C ASP A 204 16.06 4.81 41.85
N GLU A 205 15.52 3.87 41.07
CA GLU A 205 16.17 3.24 39.91
C GLU A 205 15.63 3.78 38.57
N ASN A 206 16.45 3.69 37.52
CA ASN A 206 16.06 3.97 36.14
C ASN A 206 15.32 2.73 35.59
N VAL A 207 14.08 2.90 35.15
CA VAL A 207 13.25 1.83 34.59
C VAL A 207 13.13 2.04 33.09
N GLU A 208 13.82 1.22 32.30
CA GLU A 208 13.68 1.23 30.84
C GLU A 208 12.27 0.76 30.44
N VAL A 209 11.69 1.42 29.44
CA VAL A 209 10.39 1.11 28.84
C VAL A 209 10.58 1.16 27.34
N GLU A 210 10.16 0.09 26.66
CA GLU A 210 10.06 0.01 25.21
C GLU A 210 8.62 -0.36 24.86
N ILE A 211 8.06 0.34 23.87
CA ILE A 211 6.79 0.01 23.24
C ILE A 211 7.12 -0.32 21.80
N GLU A 212 6.97 -1.57 21.40
CA GLU A 212 6.96 -1.96 19.99
C GLU A 212 5.53 -1.86 19.45
N LEU A 213 5.39 -1.44 18.21
CA LEU A 213 4.15 -1.40 17.45
C LEU A 213 4.33 -2.21 16.17
N ARG A 214 3.44 -3.18 15.94
CA ARG A 214 3.40 -4.01 14.71
C ARG A 214 2.06 -3.77 13.97
N PRO A 215 2.05 -3.46 12.66
CA PRO A 215 0.82 -3.41 11.89
C PRO A 215 0.37 -4.84 11.52
N THR A 216 -0.92 -5.13 11.61
CA THR A 216 -1.49 -6.42 11.18
C THR A 216 -2.95 -6.26 10.72
N LEU A 217 -3.59 -7.35 10.36
CA LEU A 217 -5.01 -7.43 10.02
C LEU A 217 -5.81 -8.08 11.17
N ASP A 218 -7.01 -7.59 11.45
CA ASP A 218 -7.95 -8.26 12.36
C ASP A 218 -8.74 -9.39 11.65
N ASP A 219 -9.58 -10.11 12.42
CA ASP A 219 -10.49 -11.18 11.94
C ASP A 219 -11.41 -10.78 10.75
N LEU A 220 -11.50 -9.48 10.42
CA LEU A 220 -12.31 -8.91 9.35
C LEU A 220 -11.46 -8.32 8.21
N ASN A 221 -10.16 -8.64 8.16
CA ASN A 221 -9.15 -8.06 7.27
C ASN A 221 -9.06 -6.53 7.38
N LEU A 222 -9.28 -5.97 8.57
CA LEU A 222 -9.12 -4.53 8.82
C LEU A 222 -7.71 -4.24 9.36
N PRO A 223 -6.98 -3.28 8.77
CA PRO A 223 -5.69 -2.82 9.28
C PRO A 223 -5.75 -2.27 10.73
N ILE A 224 -5.00 -2.89 11.63
CA ILE A 224 -4.85 -2.51 13.04
C ILE A 224 -3.37 -2.39 13.44
N MET A 225 -3.10 -1.64 14.52
CA MET A 225 -1.81 -1.62 15.21
C MET A 225 -1.89 -2.47 16.47
N MET A 226 -0.99 -3.45 16.59
CA MET A 226 -0.73 -4.22 17.81
C MET A 226 0.45 -3.59 18.56
N ALA A 227 0.52 -3.80 19.87
CA ALA A 227 1.64 -3.40 20.70
C ALA A 227 2.18 -4.52 21.58
N GLU A 228 3.50 -4.52 21.71
CA GLU A 228 4.23 -5.20 22.77
C GLU A 228 4.84 -4.12 23.70
N VAL A 229 4.77 -4.32 25.01
CA VAL A 229 5.28 -3.36 26.00
C VAL A 229 6.26 -4.06 26.93
N THR A 230 7.54 -3.77 26.76
CA THR A 230 8.62 -4.29 27.61
C THR A 230 9.03 -3.26 28.66
N VAL A 231 9.19 -3.71 29.90
CA VAL A 231 9.56 -2.88 31.06
C VAL A 231 10.74 -3.54 31.78
N ALA A 232 11.84 -2.80 31.97
CA ALA A 232 13.06 -3.30 32.59
C ALA A 232 13.52 -4.67 32.04
N GLY A 233 13.39 -4.88 30.72
CA GLY A 233 13.79 -6.12 30.03
C GLY A 233 12.88 -7.34 30.24
N GLU A 234 11.67 -7.18 30.80
CA GLU A 234 10.64 -8.23 30.75
C GLU A 234 9.36 -7.66 30.13
N SER A 235 8.74 -8.43 29.22
CA SER A 235 7.43 -8.12 28.63
C SER A 235 6.35 -7.97 29.72
N LEU A 236 5.45 -7.02 29.50
CA LEU A 236 4.29 -6.71 30.34
C LEU A 236 2.97 -6.80 29.58
N LEU A 237 3.02 -6.76 28.25
CA LEU A 237 1.89 -6.79 27.34
C LEU A 237 2.41 -7.30 25.99
N GLU A 238 1.73 -8.26 25.39
CA GLU A 238 2.04 -8.90 24.11
C GLU A 238 0.79 -8.82 23.23
N ASP A 239 0.97 -8.62 21.92
CA ASP A 239 -0.06 -8.63 20.86
C ASP A 239 -1.36 -7.92 21.24
N PHE A 240 -1.22 -6.70 21.78
CA PHE A 240 -2.36 -5.94 22.27
C PHE A 240 -2.88 -4.93 21.22
N PRO A 241 -4.15 -4.99 20.81
CA PRO A 241 -4.70 -4.09 19.81
C PRO A 241 -4.82 -2.65 20.34
N VAL A 242 -4.00 -1.75 19.82
CA VAL A 242 -3.92 -0.33 20.21
C VAL A 242 -5.04 0.47 19.54
N THR A 243 -5.09 0.47 18.20
CA THR A 243 -6.04 1.26 17.42
C THR A 243 -6.08 0.77 15.96
N ALA A 244 -7.16 1.05 15.23
CA ALA A 244 -7.21 0.81 13.79
C ALA A 244 -6.31 1.82 13.06
N THR A 245 -5.58 1.41 12.01
CA THR A 245 -4.65 2.33 11.31
C THR A 245 -5.38 3.52 10.69
N SER A 246 -6.67 3.36 10.37
CA SER A 246 -7.56 4.44 9.89
C SER A 246 -7.84 5.56 10.91
N ASN A 247 -7.59 5.34 12.21
CA ASN A 247 -7.71 6.35 13.26
C ASN A 247 -6.43 7.20 13.42
N LEU A 248 -5.31 6.78 12.83
CA LEU A 248 -4.01 7.41 13.01
C LEU A 248 -3.98 8.84 12.44
N VAL A 249 -3.08 9.66 12.99
CA VAL A 249 -2.86 11.04 12.56
C VAL A 249 -2.33 11.03 11.13
N THR A 250 -3.00 11.77 10.24
CA THR A 250 -2.75 11.82 8.79
C THR A 250 -2.43 13.25 8.31
N THR A 251 -1.82 14.06 9.19
CA THR A 251 -1.55 15.48 8.94
C THR A 251 -0.20 15.90 9.50
N GLY A 252 0.37 16.98 8.95
CA GLY A 252 1.76 17.36 9.24
C GLY A 252 2.71 16.32 8.68
N ASP A 253 3.74 15.96 9.45
CA ASP A 253 4.78 15.02 9.03
C ASP A 253 4.25 13.58 8.83
N CYS A 254 3.10 13.24 9.42
CA CYS A 254 2.37 11.99 9.13
C CYS A 254 1.38 12.08 7.95
N GLY A 255 1.52 13.08 7.07
CA GLY A 255 0.66 13.24 5.88
C GLY A 255 0.84 12.13 4.82
N GLU A 256 1.99 11.46 4.83
CA GLU A 256 2.33 10.37 3.90
C GLU A 256 2.19 9.00 4.57
N ILE A 257 2.79 8.84 5.75
CA ILE A 257 2.69 7.63 6.57
C ILE A 257 1.97 8.00 7.87
N PRO A 258 0.77 7.44 8.14
CA PRO A 258 0.02 7.76 9.35
C PRO A 258 0.79 7.40 10.62
N GLY A 259 0.43 8.03 11.74
CA GLY A 259 1.13 7.80 12.99
C GLY A 259 0.43 8.34 14.24
N LEU A 260 1.19 8.50 15.31
CA LEU A 260 0.72 9.03 16.59
C LEU A 260 1.63 10.17 17.06
N HIS A 261 1.07 11.11 17.82
CA HIS A 261 1.88 12.00 18.64
C HIS A 261 2.41 11.23 19.85
N VAL A 262 3.62 11.56 20.25
CA VAL A 262 4.26 11.03 21.47
C VAL A 262 4.26 12.13 22.51
N ALA A 263 3.82 11.81 23.73
CA ALA A 263 3.68 12.80 24.78
C ALA A 263 4.25 12.34 26.13
N ALA A 264 5.08 13.18 26.74
CA ALA A 264 5.52 13.01 28.12
C ALA A 264 4.46 13.63 29.05
N GLN A 265 3.69 12.77 29.73
CA GLN A 265 2.59 13.17 30.62
C GLN A 265 2.93 12.88 32.08
N GLY A 266 2.47 13.73 32.99
CA GLY A 266 2.48 13.41 34.42
C GLY A 266 1.62 14.33 35.28
N ARG A 267 1.66 14.06 36.58
CA ARG A 267 0.99 14.83 37.64
C ARG A 267 1.82 14.76 38.92
N GLY A 268 2.13 15.92 39.50
CA GLY A 268 2.86 16.05 40.77
C GLY A 268 4.37 15.85 40.69
N ASP A 269 4.97 15.54 41.84
CA ASP A 269 6.41 15.44 42.06
C ASP A 269 6.91 14.01 42.36
N GLY A 270 8.24 13.84 42.38
CA GLY A 270 8.88 12.55 42.70
C GLY A 270 8.78 11.49 41.59
N VAL A 271 8.34 11.86 40.39
CA VAL A 271 8.15 11.00 39.22
C VAL A 271 8.60 11.73 37.95
N TYR A 272 9.27 10.99 37.06
CA TYR A 272 10.07 11.57 35.97
C TYR A 272 10.06 10.70 34.70
N VAL A 273 10.09 11.37 33.54
CA VAL A 273 10.31 10.78 32.20
C VAL A 273 11.72 11.16 31.75
N GLY A 274 12.55 10.18 31.42
CA GLY A 274 13.90 10.36 30.88
C GLY A 274 13.87 10.67 29.40
N PRO A 275 15.01 10.63 28.70
CA PRO A 275 15.07 10.80 27.25
C PRO A 275 14.05 9.92 26.53
N VAL A 276 13.52 10.43 25.43
CA VAL A 276 12.55 9.72 24.58
C VAL A 276 13.16 9.59 23.21
N GLU A 277 13.20 8.36 22.71
CA GLU A 277 13.58 8.05 21.34
C GLU A 277 12.42 7.28 20.68
N THR A 278 12.16 7.59 19.42
CA THR A 278 11.22 6.83 18.60
C THR A 278 11.93 6.42 17.34
N GLU A 279 11.67 5.20 16.90
CA GLU A 279 12.24 4.63 15.69
C GLU A 279 11.09 4.11 14.84
N LYS A 280 11.10 4.38 13.53
CA LYS A 280 10.18 3.70 12.59
C LYS A 280 10.80 2.42 12.10
N GLN A 281 9.96 1.50 11.67
CA GLN A 281 10.38 0.39 10.86
C GLN A 281 10.74 0.86 9.44
N ASP A 282 11.99 0.58 9.06
CA ASP A 282 12.67 1.06 7.86
C ASP A 282 12.83 -0.05 6.82
N CYS A 283 11.88 -0.98 6.82
CA CYS A 283 11.80 -2.06 5.84
C CYS A 283 11.38 -1.54 4.46
N ALA A 284 11.08 -2.48 3.56
CA ALA A 284 10.51 -2.25 2.25
C ALA A 284 9.07 -1.70 2.33
N ASN A 285 8.96 -0.50 2.88
CA ASN A 285 7.72 0.14 3.26
C ASN A 285 6.97 0.53 1.99
N PRO A 286 5.85 -0.13 1.63
CA PRO A 286 5.19 0.13 0.35
C PRO A 286 4.51 1.51 0.31
N SER A 287 4.46 2.23 1.43
CA SER A 287 4.01 3.63 1.52
C SER A 287 5.13 4.67 1.57
N GLN A 288 6.40 4.25 1.73
CA GLN A 288 7.56 5.12 1.52
C GLN A 288 7.96 5.07 0.05
N PHE A 289 7.90 6.22 -0.60
CA PHE A 289 8.37 6.39 -1.97
C PHE A 289 9.52 7.39 -1.96
N ASP A 290 10.66 7.02 -2.52
CA ASP A 290 11.77 7.96 -2.78
C ASP A 290 11.30 8.96 -3.85
N GLU A 291 10.83 10.16 -3.44
CA GLU A 291 10.39 11.22 -4.36
C GLU A 291 11.49 11.55 -5.38
N GLN A 292 11.20 11.36 -6.66
CA GLN A 292 12.09 11.74 -7.74
C GLN A 292 11.71 13.15 -8.23
N SER A 293 12.69 14.04 -8.33
CA SER A 293 12.50 15.46 -8.68
C SER A 293 12.03 15.73 -10.13
N ALA A 294 11.64 14.70 -10.86
CA ALA A 294 11.22 14.72 -12.24
C ALA A 294 9.70 14.46 -12.32
N ILE A 295 8.94 15.33 -12.99
CA ILE A 295 7.56 15.01 -13.40
C ILE A 295 7.54 14.92 -14.92
N LEU A 296 7.06 13.80 -15.46
CA LEU A 296 6.98 13.58 -16.90
C LEU A 296 5.58 13.93 -17.44
N ASN A 297 5.53 14.31 -18.70
CA ASN A 297 4.31 14.46 -19.49
C ASN A 297 4.62 14.11 -20.96
N GLY A 298 3.61 14.11 -21.84
CA GLY A 298 3.79 13.74 -23.25
C GLY A 298 4.87 14.52 -24.01
N SER A 299 5.20 15.75 -23.59
CA SER A 299 6.28 16.54 -24.22
C SER A 299 7.69 16.14 -23.76
N ASN A 300 7.86 15.64 -22.53
CA ASN A 300 9.14 15.08 -22.05
C ASN A 300 9.51 13.78 -22.78
N LEU A 301 8.48 13.02 -23.21
CA LEU A 301 8.61 11.76 -23.95
C LEU A 301 8.77 11.96 -25.47
N GLU A 302 8.96 13.21 -25.91
CA GLU A 302 9.11 13.64 -27.31
C GLU A 302 7.95 13.24 -28.25
N PHE A 303 6.77 12.90 -27.71
CA PHE A 303 5.62 12.50 -28.52
C PHE A 303 5.03 13.64 -29.36
N THR A 304 4.58 13.30 -30.56
CA THR A 304 3.95 14.24 -31.50
C THR A 304 2.52 14.59 -31.08
N PRO A 305 2.12 15.88 -31.09
CA PRO A 305 0.80 16.28 -30.58
C PRO A 305 -0.42 15.69 -31.29
N SER A 306 -0.30 15.07 -32.48
CA SER A 306 -1.47 14.64 -33.26
C SER A 306 -2.32 13.56 -32.58
N TRP A 307 -1.69 12.68 -31.79
CA TRP A 307 -2.34 11.55 -31.15
C TRP A 307 -2.38 11.61 -29.61
N VAL A 308 -1.62 12.53 -28.98
CA VAL A 308 -1.60 12.81 -27.53
C VAL A 308 -2.12 14.21 -27.17
N ALA A 309 -2.85 14.87 -28.06
CA ALA A 309 -3.21 16.29 -27.91
C ALA A 309 -4.01 16.63 -26.64
N ALA A 310 -4.82 15.68 -26.16
CA ALA A 310 -5.80 15.89 -25.10
C ALA A 310 -5.63 14.96 -23.89
N TYR A 311 -4.91 13.85 -24.07
CA TYR A 311 -4.73 12.83 -23.05
C TYR A 311 -3.46 12.00 -23.25
N VAL A 312 -2.77 11.73 -22.14
CA VAL A 312 -1.81 10.65 -21.98
C VAL A 312 -2.15 9.93 -20.67
N GLY A 313 -2.21 8.60 -20.69
CA GLY A 313 -2.85 7.81 -19.64
C GLY A 313 -2.00 6.67 -19.08
N SER A 314 -2.66 5.56 -18.73
CA SER A 314 -2.05 4.32 -18.23
C SER A 314 -0.67 4.02 -18.84
N PRO A 315 0.39 3.96 -18.01
CA PRO A 315 1.73 3.61 -18.44
C PRO A 315 1.97 2.10 -18.35
N ALA A 316 3.04 1.66 -18.99
CA ALA A 316 3.67 0.35 -18.84
C ALA A 316 5.18 0.55 -18.86
N LEU A 317 5.89 -0.06 -17.92
CA LEU A 317 7.32 0.16 -17.71
C LEU A 317 8.06 -1.17 -17.74
N ALA A 318 9.18 -1.21 -18.44
CA ALA A 318 10.13 -2.31 -18.35
C ALA A 318 11.56 -1.78 -18.31
N SER A 319 12.46 -2.55 -17.69
CA SER A 319 13.88 -2.24 -17.63
C SER A 319 14.72 -3.36 -18.24
N SER A 320 15.88 -3.00 -18.79
CA SER A 320 16.85 -3.94 -19.35
C SER A 320 18.28 -3.42 -19.19
N ARG A 321 19.28 -4.30 -19.14
CA ARG A 321 20.67 -3.88 -19.28
C ARG A 321 21.02 -3.70 -20.75
N ASN A 322 21.59 -2.56 -21.13
CA ASN A 322 22.11 -2.36 -22.48
C ASN A 322 23.53 -2.93 -22.63
N SER A 323 24.05 -2.97 -23.87
CA SER A 323 25.38 -3.51 -24.19
C SER A 323 26.56 -2.68 -23.66
N VAL A 324 26.30 -1.58 -22.95
CA VAL A 324 27.27 -0.65 -22.34
C VAL A 324 27.14 -0.64 -20.81
N SER A 325 26.33 -1.53 -20.23
CA SER A 325 25.99 -1.67 -18.81
C SER A 325 25.14 -0.56 -18.18
N ASP A 326 24.52 0.32 -18.99
CA ASP A 326 23.48 1.23 -18.53
C ASP A 326 22.14 0.48 -18.35
N VAL A 327 21.26 1.04 -17.53
CA VAL A 327 19.86 0.60 -17.46
C VAL A 327 19.08 1.30 -18.57
N GLN A 328 18.59 0.53 -19.53
CA GLN A 328 17.61 0.99 -20.51
C GLN A 328 16.20 0.83 -19.95
N TRP A 329 15.42 1.90 -20.05
CA TRP A 329 14.00 1.94 -19.71
C TRP A 329 13.17 2.01 -20.99
N ASP A 330 12.20 1.11 -21.08
CA ASP A 330 11.19 1.09 -22.11
C ASP A 330 9.85 1.46 -21.48
N LEU A 331 9.27 2.57 -21.94
CA LEU A 331 8.00 3.11 -21.47
C LEU A 331 6.99 3.10 -22.61
N ILE A 332 5.86 2.43 -22.40
CA ILE A 332 4.71 2.47 -23.29
C ILE A 332 3.56 3.17 -22.58
N VAL A 333 2.84 4.06 -23.26
CA VAL A 333 1.70 4.79 -22.67
C VAL A 333 0.52 4.80 -23.62
N GLU A 334 -0.70 4.76 -23.08
CA GLU A 334 -1.89 5.11 -23.85
C GLU A 334 -1.97 6.64 -24.08
N GLY A 335 -2.57 7.04 -25.19
CA GLY A 335 -2.82 8.44 -25.52
C GLY A 335 -4.01 8.64 -26.44
N SER A 336 -4.60 9.83 -26.39
CA SER A 336 -5.64 10.25 -27.32
C SER A 336 -5.61 11.75 -27.64
N ASN A 337 -6.13 12.07 -28.83
CA ASN A 337 -6.40 13.43 -29.28
C ASN A 337 -7.75 13.98 -28.78
N ASP A 338 -8.56 13.15 -28.12
CA ASP A 338 -9.80 13.52 -27.43
C ASP A 338 -9.73 13.10 -25.95
N GLY A 339 -10.42 13.81 -25.07
CA GLY A 339 -10.34 13.55 -23.61
C GLY A 339 -11.22 12.38 -23.14
N PRO A 340 -10.79 11.60 -22.13
CA PRO A 340 -11.55 10.46 -21.60
C PRO A 340 -12.93 10.84 -21.04
N GLU A 341 -13.13 12.09 -20.61
CA GLU A 341 -14.45 12.58 -20.17
C GLU A 341 -15.56 12.53 -21.23
N LEU A 342 -15.23 12.27 -22.51
CA LEU A 342 -16.19 12.13 -23.59
C LEU A 342 -16.77 10.70 -23.70
N GLU A 343 -16.06 9.68 -23.20
CA GLU A 343 -16.46 8.25 -23.24
C GLU A 343 -17.89 7.94 -22.76
N PRO A 344 -18.47 8.63 -21.75
CA PRO A 344 -19.85 8.39 -21.34
C PRO A 344 -20.90 8.74 -22.41
N SER A 345 -20.49 9.44 -23.49
CA SER A 345 -21.39 10.03 -24.50
C SER A 345 -21.02 9.70 -25.94
N THR A 346 -19.78 9.32 -26.23
CA THR A 346 -19.27 9.00 -27.56
C THR A 346 -18.06 8.07 -27.46
N HIS A 347 -17.77 7.33 -28.52
CA HIS A 347 -16.55 6.53 -28.63
C HIS A 347 -15.31 7.43 -28.64
N VAL A 348 -14.31 7.11 -27.81
CA VAL A 348 -12.99 7.75 -27.82
C VAL A 348 -11.95 6.70 -28.23
N GLY A 349 -11.25 6.98 -29.32
CA GLY A 349 -10.17 6.11 -29.79
C GLY A 349 -8.87 6.41 -29.05
N TYR A 350 -8.15 5.36 -28.64
CA TYR A 350 -6.82 5.43 -28.05
C TYR A 350 -5.79 4.71 -28.90
N ALA A 351 -4.53 5.14 -28.79
CA ALA A 351 -3.36 4.49 -29.34
C ALA A 351 -2.26 4.38 -28.28
N LEU A 352 -1.26 3.53 -28.53
CA LEU A 352 -0.10 3.32 -27.66
C LEU A 352 1.14 3.96 -28.28
N GLY A 353 1.86 4.78 -27.52
CA GLY A 353 3.19 5.29 -27.89
C GLY A 353 4.30 4.55 -27.14
N HIS A 354 5.51 4.55 -27.71
CA HIS A 354 6.69 3.92 -27.11
C HIS A 354 7.82 4.95 -27.03
N ALA A 355 8.35 5.16 -25.83
CA ALA A 355 9.52 5.98 -25.55
C ALA A 355 10.58 5.12 -24.84
N ARG A 356 11.86 5.41 -25.08
CA ARG A 356 13.00 4.70 -24.51
C ARG A 356 14.08 5.67 -24.02
N VAL A 357 14.73 5.38 -22.90
CA VAL A 357 15.89 6.15 -22.41
C VAL A 357 16.90 5.23 -21.75
N ALA A 358 18.16 5.67 -21.65
CA ALA A 358 19.20 4.99 -20.87
C ALA A 358 19.63 5.85 -19.67
N THR A 359 19.83 5.20 -18.52
CA THR A 359 20.32 5.80 -17.28
C THR A 359 21.53 5.03 -16.78
N ASP A 360 22.55 5.74 -16.28
CA ASP A 360 23.64 5.15 -15.52
C ASP A 360 23.09 4.27 -14.38
N PRO A 361 23.79 3.20 -13.94
CA PRO A 361 23.37 2.43 -12.76
C PRO A 361 23.19 3.33 -11.54
N GLY A 362 22.06 3.17 -10.83
CA GLY A 362 21.64 4.07 -9.75
C GLY A 362 21.18 5.48 -10.17
N GLY A 363 21.11 5.78 -11.47
CA GLY A 363 20.79 7.12 -11.99
C GLY A 363 19.30 7.45 -11.99
N ASN A 364 18.95 8.63 -11.49
CA ASN A 364 17.57 9.16 -11.42
C ASN A 364 16.86 9.19 -12.80
N TRP A 365 15.54 9.35 -12.76
CA TRP A 365 14.70 9.56 -13.95
C TRP A 365 15.13 10.76 -14.81
N ARG A 366 15.13 10.56 -16.13
CA ARG A 366 15.49 11.57 -17.14
C ARG A 366 14.25 12.36 -17.57
N LEU A 367 14.36 13.70 -17.60
CA LEU A 367 13.31 14.60 -18.09
C LEU A 367 13.42 14.89 -19.60
N ASP A 368 14.50 14.47 -20.22
CA ASP A 368 14.89 14.70 -21.61
C ASP A 368 15.59 13.46 -22.20
N THR A 369 15.98 13.52 -23.48
CA THR A 369 16.73 12.45 -24.19
C THR A 369 15.98 11.13 -24.40
N TRP A 370 14.64 11.15 -24.32
CA TRP A 370 13.79 10.01 -24.66
C TRP A 370 13.74 9.80 -26.17
N GLU A 371 14.14 8.62 -26.65
CA GLU A 371 13.91 8.18 -28.03
C GLU A 371 12.45 7.71 -28.16
N SER A 372 11.64 8.40 -28.98
CA SER A 372 10.28 7.98 -29.30
C SER A 372 9.97 8.04 -30.80
N SER A 373 8.88 7.38 -31.21
CA SER A 373 8.35 7.50 -32.56
C SER A 373 7.42 8.71 -32.69
N GLY A 374 7.56 9.46 -33.78
CA GLY A 374 6.66 10.57 -34.13
C GLY A 374 5.25 10.15 -34.57
N SER A 375 4.87 8.90 -34.35
CA SER A 375 3.56 8.29 -34.57
C SER A 375 3.36 7.17 -33.53
N PRO A 376 2.14 6.70 -33.26
CA PRO A 376 1.91 5.59 -32.34
C PRO A 376 2.67 4.31 -32.72
N LYS A 377 3.03 3.54 -31.69
CA LYS A 377 3.55 2.17 -31.77
C LYS A 377 2.47 1.19 -32.21
N VAL A 378 1.26 1.37 -31.67
CA VAL A 378 0.06 0.56 -31.92
C VAL A 378 -1.16 1.49 -32.00
N GLY A 379 -2.04 1.30 -32.98
CA GLY A 379 -3.25 2.10 -33.15
C GLY A 379 -3.16 3.10 -34.32
N ASN A 380 -4.14 4.01 -34.39
CA ASN A 380 -4.27 5.00 -35.47
C ASN A 380 -3.68 6.37 -35.06
N ASP A 381 -3.35 7.20 -36.06
CA ASP A 381 -2.94 8.60 -35.90
C ASP A 381 -3.77 9.49 -36.85
N PRO A 382 -4.71 10.31 -36.34
CA PRO A 382 -5.15 10.38 -34.95
C PRO A 382 -5.90 9.10 -34.51
N PRO A 383 -5.89 8.75 -33.21
CA PRO A 383 -6.59 7.58 -32.69
C PRO A 383 -8.10 7.76 -32.60
N SER A 384 -8.58 8.97 -32.27
CA SER A 384 -9.99 9.30 -32.13
C SER A 384 -10.47 10.21 -33.27
N CYS A 385 -11.56 9.82 -33.92
CA CYS A 385 -12.24 10.62 -34.94
C CYS A 385 -13.73 10.77 -34.62
N LEU A 386 -14.09 11.78 -33.82
CA LEU A 386 -15.50 12.07 -33.48
C LEU A 386 -16.36 12.44 -34.71
N ASP A 387 -15.74 12.80 -35.84
CA ASP A 387 -16.41 13.06 -37.12
C ASP A 387 -16.64 11.80 -37.97
N GLY A 388 -16.19 10.63 -37.51
CA GLY A 388 -16.28 9.35 -38.22
C GLY A 388 -15.30 9.17 -39.37
N SER A 389 -14.25 10.01 -39.47
CA SER A 389 -13.25 9.91 -40.55
C SER A 389 -12.26 8.74 -40.42
N CYS A 390 -12.04 8.22 -39.21
CA CYS A 390 -11.17 7.08 -38.94
C CYS A 390 -11.73 5.77 -39.51
N ALA A 391 -10.96 5.10 -40.37
CA ALA A 391 -11.29 3.75 -40.80
C ALA A 391 -11.04 2.74 -39.65
N SER A 392 -12.02 1.88 -39.38
CA SER A 392 -11.99 0.76 -38.41
C SER A 392 -11.87 1.07 -36.91
N ASN A 393 -11.44 2.29 -36.52
CA ASN A 393 -11.48 2.87 -35.17
C ASN A 393 -11.23 1.89 -33.99
N ARG A 394 -10.25 1.00 -34.14
CA ARG A 394 -9.93 0.00 -33.10
C ARG A 394 -9.05 0.62 -32.03
N SER A 395 -9.73 1.17 -31.02
CA SER A 395 -9.15 1.67 -29.80
C SER A 395 -8.24 0.63 -29.13
N VAL A 396 -7.03 1.03 -28.73
CA VAL A 396 -6.04 0.22 -28.01
C VAL A 396 -5.47 1.03 -26.85
N ARG A 397 -5.46 0.45 -25.65
CA ARG A 397 -5.28 1.19 -24.39
C ARG A 397 -4.77 0.28 -23.27
N GLU A 398 -4.46 0.85 -22.11
CA GLU A 398 -4.02 0.12 -20.91
C GLU A 398 -2.91 -0.91 -21.25
N PRO A 399 -1.72 -0.41 -21.62
CA PRO A 399 -0.59 -1.29 -21.89
C PRO A 399 -0.06 -1.91 -20.60
N HIS A 400 0.61 -3.05 -20.74
CA HIS A 400 1.57 -3.60 -19.79
C HIS A 400 2.76 -4.19 -20.59
N LEU A 401 3.95 -4.17 -20.01
CA LEU A 401 5.20 -4.47 -20.71
C LEU A 401 6.09 -5.39 -19.87
N LEU A 402 6.14 -6.66 -20.24
CA LEU A 402 7.00 -7.65 -19.60
C LEU A 402 8.37 -7.68 -20.30
N ALA A 403 9.44 -7.51 -19.52
CA ALA A 403 10.79 -7.86 -19.93
C ALA A 403 11.04 -9.35 -19.67
N GLU A 404 11.23 -10.13 -20.73
CA GLU A 404 11.64 -11.52 -20.61
C GLU A 404 13.16 -11.64 -20.71
N TRP A 405 13.72 -12.53 -19.89
CA TRP A 405 15.16 -12.74 -19.79
C TRP A 405 15.56 -14.12 -20.34
N ASN A 406 16.85 -14.29 -20.63
CA ASN A 406 17.46 -15.62 -20.80
C ASN A 406 18.16 -16.07 -19.50
N ALA A 407 18.68 -17.29 -19.50
CA ALA A 407 19.45 -17.84 -18.38
C ALA A 407 20.71 -17.01 -18.02
N GLU A 408 21.19 -16.17 -18.94
CA GLU A 408 22.31 -15.23 -18.74
C GLU A 408 21.89 -13.86 -18.16
N GLN A 409 20.62 -13.65 -17.80
CA GLN A 409 20.04 -12.37 -17.35
C GLN A 409 20.17 -11.22 -18.37
N GLU A 410 20.24 -11.55 -19.65
CA GLU A 410 20.13 -10.61 -20.78
C GLU A 410 18.68 -10.53 -21.27
N LEU A 411 18.27 -9.35 -21.74
CA LEU A 411 16.93 -9.16 -22.31
C LEU A 411 16.76 -10.03 -23.56
N ARG A 412 15.86 -11.01 -23.48
CA ARG A 412 15.49 -11.88 -24.59
C ARG A 412 14.45 -11.21 -25.50
N ASP A 413 13.41 -10.65 -24.90
CA ASP A 413 12.28 -10.07 -25.61
C ASP A 413 11.53 -9.06 -24.72
N LEU A 414 10.79 -8.17 -25.36
CA LEU A 414 9.76 -7.35 -24.71
C LEU A 414 8.40 -7.84 -25.21
N VAL A 415 7.53 -8.22 -24.27
CA VAL A 415 6.17 -8.67 -24.56
C VAL A 415 5.19 -7.59 -24.11
N LEU A 416 4.31 -7.17 -25.02
CA LEU A 416 3.33 -6.12 -24.78
C LEU A 416 1.93 -6.73 -24.75
N SER A 417 1.24 -6.60 -23.63
CA SER A 417 -0.20 -6.86 -23.49
C SER A 417 -0.97 -5.53 -23.43
N PHE A 418 -2.18 -5.49 -23.99
CA PHE A 418 -3.04 -4.30 -23.93
C PHE A 418 -4.51 -4.62 -24.19
N ALA A 419 -5.40 -3.78 -23.65
CA ALA A 419 -6.82 -3.83 -23.94
C ALA A 419 -7.09 -3.35 -25.37
N ARG A 420 -7.88 -4.13 -26.12
CA ARG A 420 -8.15 -3.95 -27.55
C ARG A 420 -9.64 -4.00 -27.85
N GLY A 421 -10.16 -2.94 -28.48
CA GLY A 421 -11.56 -2.86 -28.92
C GLY A 421 -11.98 -4.02 -29.84
N VAL A 422 -12.99 -4.78 -29.40
CA VAL A 422 -13.66 -5.85 -30.17
C VAL A 422 -14.98 -5.38 -30.78
N VAL A 423 -15.67 -4.44 -30.13
CA VAL A 423 -16.84 -3.73 -30.66
C VAL A 423 -16.47 -2.25 -30.80
N THR A 424 -16.75 -1.67 -31.97
CA THR A 424 -16.39 -0.28 -32.33
C THR A 424 -17.55 0.49 -32.96
N SER A 425 -18.80 0.04 -32.73
CA SER A 425 -19.97 0.76 -33.22
C SER A 425 -20.28 1.92 -32.29
N SER A 426 -20.48 3.12 -32.84
CA SER A 426 -20.74 4.34 -32.05
C SER A 426 -22.11 4.38 -31.35
N ALA A 427 -22.86 3.27 -31.39
CA ALA A 427 -24.14 3.09 -30.71
C ALA A 427 -24.06 2.05 -29.57
N GLU A 428 -22.94 1.34 -29.43
CA GLU A 428 -22.65 0.38 -28.38
C GLU A 428 -21.53 0.94 -27.49
N ARG A 429 -21.42 0.45 -26.25
CA ARG A 429 -20.24 0.78 -25.42
C ARG A 429 -19.02 0.05 -25.98
N ASP A 430 -17.85 0.66 -25.83
CA ASP A 430 -16.59 0.02 -26.20
C ASP A 430 -16.35 -1.22 -25.33
N LEU A 431 -16.31 -2.38 -25.99
CA LEU A 431 -15.95 -3.66 -25.39
C LEU A 431 -14.54 -4.02 -25.82
N PHE A 432 -13.73 -4.49 -24.88
CA PHE A 432 -12.32 -4.80 -25.08
C PHE A 432 -12.06 -6.29 -24.79
N GLY A 433 -11.28 -6.92 -25.66
CA GLY A 433 -10.54 -8.15 -25.35
C GLY A 433 -9.06 -7.81 -25.14
N ILE A 434 -8.24 -8.81 -24.84
CA ILE A 434 -6.80 -8.60 -24.59
C ILE A 434 -6.00 -9.03 -25.82
N GLN A 435 -5.05 -8.20 -26.24
CA GLN A 435 -4.08 -8.53 -27.26
C GLN A 435 -2.70 -8.64 -26.62
N ILE A 436 -2.00 -9.74 -26.91
CA ILE A 436 -0.58 -9.89 -26.60
C ILE A 436 0.22 -9.86 -27.92
N VAL A 437 1.38 -9.21 -27.93
CA VAL A 437 2.30 -9.16 -29.08
C VAL A 437 3.76 -9.31 -28.66
N ARG A 438 4.51 -10.07 -29.46
CA ARG A 438 5.96 -10.23 -29.34
C ARG A 438 6.61 -10.48 -30.72
N PRO A 439 7.84 -10.02 -30.99
CA PRO A 439 8.60 -9.06 -30.19
C PRO A 439 8.07 -7.63 -30.38
N VAL A 440 8.24 -6.76 -29.38
CA VAL A 440 7.83 -5.34 -29.46
C VAL A 440 8.75 -4.50 -30.35
N GLY A 441 10.07 -4.76 -30.35
CA GLY A 441 11.06 -3.96 -31.08
C GLY A 441 11.27 -2.55 -30.51
N GLY A 442 12.16 -1.76 -31.12
CA GLY A 442 12.47 -0.38 -30.67
C GLY A 442 11.37 0.65 -30.97
N PRO A 443 11.45 1.87 -30.43
CA PRO A 443 10.38 2.88 -30.53
C PRO A 443 9.86 3.10 -31.96
N SER A 444 10.76 3.20 -32.94
CA SER A 444 10.42 3.45 -34.36
C SER A 444 9.72 2.31 -35.12
N THR A 445 9.51 1.12 -34.51
CA THR A 445 8.90 -0.03 -35.21
C THR A 445 7.41 -0.20 -34.87
N SER A 446 6.52 0.20 -35.79
CA SER A 446 5.07 0.02 -35.67
C SER A 446 4.64 -1.46 -35.64
N ILE A 447 3.66 -1.81 -34.80
CA ILE A 447 3.10 -3.16 -34.70
C ILE A 447 1.76 -3.23 -35.45
N THR A 448 1.61 -4.21 -36.34
CA THR A 448 0.34 -4.49 -37.05
C THR A 448 -0.41 -5.61 -36.34
N LEU A 449 -1.70 -5.41 -36.07
CA LEU A 449 -2.52 -6.38 -35.33
C LEU A 449 -3.21 -7.40 -36.25
N THR A 450 -3.39 -8.61 -35.73
CA THR A 450 -4.30 -9.64 -36.26
C THR A 450 -5.77 -9.15 -36.24
N ASN A 451 -6.73 -9.88 -36.80
CA ASN A 451 -8.14 -9.44 -36.77
C ASN A 451 -8.88 -9.71 -35.44
N THR A 452 -8.38 -10.63 -34.63
CA THR A 452 -8.97 -11.10 -33.36
C THR A 452 -8.02 -10.81 -32.20
N PRO A 453 -8.53 -10.51 -30.98
CA PRO A 453 -7.70 -10.46 -29.78
C PRO A 453 -7.09 -11.84 -29.47
N THR A 454 -6.13 -11.88 -28.55
CA THR A 454 -5.58 -13.11 -27.96
C THR A 454 -6.59 -13.75 -26.99
N VAL A 455 -7.27 -12.93 -26.19
CA VAL A 455 -8.38 -13.35 -25.31
C VAL A 455 -9.59 -12.48 -25.58
N SER A 456 -10.76 -13.09 -25.80
CA SER A 456 -12.04 -12.44 -26.05
C SER A 456 -12.88 -12.42 -24.76
N PRO A 457 -13.76 -11.41 -24.54
CA PRO A 457 -14.76 -11.48 -23.48
C PRO A 457 -15.64 -12.74 -23.56
N ASN A 458 -15.90 -13.25 -24.77
CA ASN A 458 -16.66 -14.49 -24.96
C ASN A 458 -15.97 -15.74 -24.42
N ASP A 459 -14.66 -15.69 -24.14
CA ASP A 459 -13.92 -16.79 -23.55
C ASP A 459 -14.08 -16.80 -22.00
N ILE A 460 -14.50 -15.67 -21.40
CA ILE A 460 -14.62 -15.47 -19.94
C ILE A 460 -16.07 -15.01 -19.62
N PRO A 461 -17.02 -15.94 -19.43
CA PRO A 461 -18.46 -15.66 -19.50
C PRO A 461 -19.02 -14.69 -18.44
N GLU A 462 -18.30 -14.42 -17.35
CA GLU A 462 -18.65 -13.42 -16.34
C GLU A 462 -18.30 -11.98 -16.78
N CYS A 463 -17.25 -11.82 -17.61
CA CYS A 463 -16.73 -10.52 -18.00
C CYS A 463 -17.34 -10.04 -19.33
N VAL A 464 -18.03 -8.90 -19.30
CA VAL A 464 -18.55 -8.22 -20.50
C VAL A 464 -17.42 -7.50 -21.27
N SER A 465 -16.36 -7.09 -20.58
CA SER A 465 -15.13 -6.57 -21.16
C SER A 465 -13.91 -6.93 -20.30
N LEU A 466 -12.76 -7.09 -20.96
CA LEU A 466 -11.46 -7.35 -20.33
C LEU A 466 -10.62 -6.06 -20.41
N ARG A 467 -10.03 -5.63 -19.30
CA ARG A 467 -9.30 -4.35 -19.16
C ARG A 467 -8.01 -4.53 -18.37
N ASP A 468 -7.10 -3.57 -18.46
CA ASP A 468 -5.83 -3.54 -17.73
C ASP A 468 -5.09 -4.90 -17.63
N PRO A 469 -4.63 -5.47 -18.76
CA PRO A 469 -3.99 -6.78 -18.78
C PRO A 469 -2.51 -6.75 -18.37
N ALA A 470 -2.09 -7.65 -17.49
CA ALA A 470 -0.68 -7.82 -17.09
C ALA A 470 -0.21 -9.27 -17.14
N LEU A 471 1.09 -9.50 -17.32
CA LEU A 471 1.66 -10.83 -17.53
C LEU A 471 2.60 -11.24 -16.38
N ILE A 472 2.45 -12.49 -15.93
CA ILE A 472 3.36 -13.13 -14.98
C ILE A 472 3.94 -14.37 -15.69
N PRO A 473 5.25 -14.44 -15.97
CA PRO A 473 5.85 -15.64 -16.53
C PRO A 473 5.76 -16.78 -15.51
N VAL A 474 5.45 -18.01 -15.95
CA VAL A 474 5.33 -19.16 -15.02
C VAL A 474 6.66 -19.85 -14.70
N ASP A 475 7.73 -19.45 -15.37
CA ASP A 475 9.11 -19.88 -15.11
C ASP A 475 10.06 -18.72 -15.40
N PRO A 476 11.28 -18.68 -14.83
CA PRO A 476 12.23 -17.56 -15.00
C PRO A 476 12.54 -17.20 -16.46
N GLU A 477 12.38 -18.17 -17.38
CA GLU A 477 12.62 -18.00 -18.80
C GLU A 477 11.30 -17.96 -19.63
N ALA A 478 10.11 -17.87 -19.04
CA ALA A 478 8.81 -17.93 -19.73
C ALA A 478 8.73 -19.01 -20.84
N GLN A 479 9.31 -20.18 -20.60
CA GLN A 479 9.36 -21.30 -21.55
C GLN A 479 8.00 -22.02 -21.64
N GLN A 480 7.25 -22.06 -20.53
CA GLN A 480 5.92 -22.62 -20.41
C GLN A 480 4.80 -21.56 -20.60
N GLY A 481 5.17 -20.30 -20.87
CA GLY A 481 4.27 -19.17 -21.04
C GLY A 481 3.97 -18.45 -19.73
N ASP A 482 2.75 -17.91 -19.62
CA ASP A 482 2.41 -16.87 -18.67
C ASP A 482 1.04 -17.14 -17.99
N TRP A 483 0.83 -16.57 -16.81
CA TRP A 483 -0.48 -16.15 -16.34
C TRP A 483 -0.76 -14.74 -16.84
N LEU A 484 -1.93 -14.53 -17.44
CA LEU A 484 -2.43 -13.22 -17.87
C LEU A 484 -3.46 -12.74 -16.86
N LEU A 485 -3.10 -11.77 -16.03
CA LEU A 485 -4.00 -11.04 -15.14
C LEU A 485 -4.76 -9.98 -15.94
N PHE A 486 -5.98 -9.66 -15.52
CA PHE A 486 -6.78 -8.56 -16.08
C PHE A 486 -7.91 -8.13 -15.14
N THR A 487 -8.34 -6.88 -15.31
CA THR A 487 -9.55 -6.35 -14.67
C THR A 487 -10.79 -6.87 -15.39
N CYS A 488 -11.67 -7.57 -14.66
CA CYS A 488 -12.94 -8.08 -15.19
C CYS A 488 -14.04 -7.00 -15.07
N VAL A 489 -14.66 -6.62 -16.20
CA VAL A 489 -15.79 -5.69 -16.21
C VAL A 489 -17.09 -6.45 -16.44
N GLU A 490 -17.82 -6.71 -15.37
CA GLU A 490 -19.10 -7.45 -15.39
C GLU A 490 -20.27 -6.65 -15.97
N GLY A 491 -20.20 -5.31 -15.98
CA GLY A 491 -21.34 -4.49 -16.40
C GLY A 491 -21.17 -2.98 -16.24
N ALA A 492 -22.27 -2.30 -15.87
CA ALA A 492 -22.33 -0.85 -15.74
C ALA A 492 -21.95 -0.37 -14.33
N GLY A 493 -20.70 -0.56 -13.94
CA GLY A 493 -20.12 -0.13 -12.66
C GLY A 493 -18.59 0.00 -12.76
N THR A 494 -17.93 0.29 -11.65
CA THR A 494 -16.49 0.02 -11.52
C THR A 494 -16.27 -1.48 -11.39
N ALA A 495 -15.16 -2.00 -11.91
CA ALA A 495 -14.76 -3.38 -11.70
C ALA A 495 -14.51 -3.67 -10.22
N THR A 496 -14.86 -4.88 -9.80
CA THR A 496 -14.71 -5.36 -8.42
C THR A 496 -13.81 -6.60 -8.33
N GLU A 497 -13.36 -7.13 -9.46
CA GLU A 497 -12.58 -8.36 -9.52
C GLU A 497 -11.42 -8.25 -10.52
N ILE A 498 -10.28 -8.81 -10.12
CA ILE A 498 -9.13 -9.06 -10.99
C ILE A 498 -9.05 -10.57 -11.20
N HIS A 499 -9.01 -10.99 -12.46
CA HIS A 499 -9.00 -12.40 -12.88
C HIS A 499 -7.65 -12.73 -13.52
N ALA A 500 -7.34 -14.02 -13.63
CA ALA A 500 -6.20 -14.53 -14.38
C ALA A 500 -6.58 -15.70 -15.29
N VAL A 501 -5.87 -15.87 -16.40
CA VAL A 501 -5.94 -17.04 -17.29
C VAL A 501 -4.55 -17.53 -17.69
N ARG A 502 -4.39 -18.84 -17.94
CA ARG A 502 -3.12 -19.36 -18.50
C ARG A 502 -3.03 -19.12 -20.00
N ILE A 503 -1.88 -18.57 -20.41
CA ILE A 503 -1.49 -18.35 -21.79
C ILE A 503 -0.22 -19.16 -22.05
N SER A 504 -0.26 -20.03 -23.06
CA SER A 504 0.93 -20.75 -23.52
C SER A 504 1.92 -19.78 -24.19
N ARG A 505 3.20 -20.14 -24.25
CA ARG A 505 4.24 -19.36 -24.95
C ARG A 505 3.92 -19.04 -26.42
N ALA A 506 3.05 -19.82 -27.05
CA ALA A 506 2.55 -19.56 -28.41
C ALA A 506 1.52 -18.41 -28.49
N LEU A 507 1.18 -17.79 -27.35
CA LEU A 507 0.10 -16.82 -27.17
C LEU A 507 -1.30 -17.42 -27.43
N GLU A 508 -1.50 -18.66 -27.00
CA GLU A 508 -2.78 -19.38 -27.07
C GLU A 508 -3.28 -19.69 -25.65
N LEU A 509 -4.59 -19.49 -25.38
CA LEU A 509 -5.26 -19.88 -24.13
C LEU A 509 -5.07 -21.37 -23.84
N ILE A 510 -4.73 -21.70 -22.59
CA ILE A 510 -4.67 -23.08 -22.10
C ILE A 510 -6.05 -23.47 -21.54
N TYR A 511 -6.51 -24.68 -21.87
CA TYR A 511 -7.82 -25.20 -21.48
C TYR A 511 -7.69 -26.44 -20.61
N GLU A 512 -8.49 -26.51 -19.55
CA GLU A 512 -8.64 -27.67 -18.68
C GLU A 512 -10.12 -28.06 -18.58
N GLY A 513 -10.43 -29.36 -18.61
CA GLY A 513 -11.82 -29.84 -18.57
C GLY A 513 -12.72 -29.44 -19.75
N GLY A 514 -12.22 -28.63 -20.69
CA GLY A 514 -12.97 -28.04 -21.80
C GLY A 514 -13.23 -26.54 -21.68
N GLU A 515 -12.87 -25.92 -20.55
CA GLU A 515 -12.97 -24.47 -20.28
C GLU A 515 -11.56 -23.85 -20.17
N PRO A 516 -11.39 -22.53 -20.32
CA PRO A 516 -10.10 -21.88 -20.08
C PRO A 516 -9.61 -22.08 -18.64
N MET A 517 -8.33 -22.40 -18.47
CA MET A 517 -7.69 -22.40 -17.15
C MET A 517 -7.67 -20.97 -16.62
N ARG A 518 -8.38 -20.75 -15.50
CA ARG A 518 -8.71 -19.42 -15.00
C ARG A 518 -8.82 -19.39 -13.48
N ARG A 519 -8.57 -18.21 -12.89
CA ARG A 519 -8.75 -17.93 -11.45
C ARG A 519 -9.33 -16.52 -11.26
N VAL A 520 -10.09 -16.32 -10.19
CA VAL A 520 -10.32 -14.99 -9.62
C VAL A 520 -9.17 -14.76 -8.63
N VAL A 521 -8.47 -13.64 -8.76
CA VAL A 521 -7.20 -13.37 -8.05
C VAL A 521 -7.40 -12.40 -6.91
N LEU A 522 -8.22 -11.36 -7.11
CA LEU A 522 -8.56 -10.38 -6.07
C LEU A 522 -10.04 -10.01 -6.19
N VAL A 523 -10.74 -9.91 -5.05
CA VAL A 523 -12.15 -9.54 -4.95
C VAL A 523 -12.30 -8.35 -4.00
N ALA A 524 -12.85 -7.23 -4.49
CA ALA A 524 -12.94 -5.96 -3.77
C ALA A 524 -13.65 -6.05 -2.40
N SER A 525 -14.60 -6.98 -2.24
CA SER A 525 -15.31 -7.19 -0.96
C SER A 525 -14.49 -7.93 0.10
N GLU A 526 -13.41 -8.62 -0.27
CA GLU A 526 -12.57 -9.41 0.63
C GLU A 526 -11.30 -8.64 1.06
N LEU A 527 -10.96 -7.57 0.33
CA LEU A 527 -9.86 -6.65 0.60
C LEU A 527 -10.21 -5.57 1.64
N GLY A 528 -11.48 -5.42 2.02
CA GLY A 528 -11.91 -4.45 3.04
C GLY A 528 -12.14 -3.01 2.55
N PRO A 529 -12.26 -2.03 3.47
CA PRO A 529 -12.83 -0.72 3.18
C PRO A 529 -12.09 0.14 2.15
N PHE A 530 -10.78 -0.06 1.95
CA PHE A 530 -10.01 0.71 0.97
C PHE A 530 -10.34 0.38 -0.48
N ALA A 531 -10.94 -0.80 -0.73
CA ALA A 531 -11.33 -1.30 -2.04
C ALA A 531 -12.86 -1.26 -2.27
N ALA A 532 -13.64 -0.78 -1.31
CA ALA A 532 -15.10 -0.95 -1.25
C ALA A 532 -15.89 -0.36 -2.45
N ALA A 533 -15.31 0.54 -3.24
CA ALA A 533 -15.91 1.08 -4.45
C ALA A 533 -15.32 0.49 -5.76
N GLY A 534 -14.32 -0.40 -5.69
CA GLY A 534 -13.77 -1.15 -6.83
C GLY A 534 -12.24 -1.23 -6.86
N ILE A 535 -11.76 -2.13 -7.72
CA ILE A 535 -10.33 -2.41 -7.99
C ILE A 535 -10.08 -2.54 -9.49
N ARG A 536 -8.85 -2.23 -9.95
CA ARG A 536 -8.40 -2.43 -11.34
C ARG A 536 -6.88 -2.29 -11.48
N SER A 537 -6.38 -2.44 -12.70
CA SER A 537 -4.98 -2.17 -13.08
C SER A 537 -3.95 -2.95 -12.23
N PRO A 538 -3.95 -4.29 -12.28
CA PRO A 538 -2.91 -5.10 -11.67
C PRO A 538 -1.56 -4.88 -12.36
N GLU A 539 -0.52 -4.63 -11.57
CA GLU A 539 0.87 -4.54 -11.98
C GLU A 539 1.68 -5.53 -11.14
N PRO A 540 1.93 -6.75 -11.66
CA PRO A 540 2.62 -7.78 -10.94
C PRO A 540 4.16 -7.67 -11.07
N VAL A 541 4.86 -7.99 -9.99
CA VAL A 541 6.29 -8.32 -9.99
C VAL A 541 6.42 -9.71 -9.40
N ILE A 542 7.23 -10.56 -10.04
CA ILE A 542 7.54 -11.90 -9.56
C ILE A 542 9.06 -12.05 -9.38
N SER A 543 9.48 -12.61 -8.26
CA SER A 543 10.82 -13.17 -8.09
C SER A 543 10.74 -14.69 -7.93
N PHE A 544 11.75 -15.36 -8.47
CA PHE A 544 11.99 -16.78 -8.30
C PHE A 544 13.29 -16.91 -7.49
N GLU A 545 13.17 -17.34 -6.25
CA GLU A 545 14.27 -17.51 -5.30
C GLU A 545 14.74 -18.98 -5.29
N GLU A 546 15.78 -19.33 -4.50
CA GLU A 546 16.21 -20.73 -4.38
C GLU A 546 15.19 -21.60 -3.64
N ASP A 547 14.43 -20.99 -2.71
CA ASP A 547 13.50 -21.68 -1.82
C ASP A 547 12.05 -21.69 -2.36
N GLY A 548 11.66 -20.70 -3.18
CA GLY A 548 10.29 -20.60 -3.70
C GLY A 548 10.08 -19.50 -4.75
N LEU A 549 8.83 -19.05 -4.94
CA LEU A 549 8.52 -17.82 -5.69
C LEU A 549 7.78 -16.83 -4.80
N ARG A 550 8.00 -15.54 -5.06
CA ARG A 550 7.20 -14.46 -4.49
C ARG A 550 6.53 -13.67 -5.60
N LEU A 551 5.22 -13.49 -5.47
CA LEU A 551 4.38 -12.70 -6.36
C LEU A 551 3.83 -11.49 -5.61
N ARG A 552 4.15 -10.29 -6.09
CA ARG A 552 3.56 -9.03 -5.63
C ARG A 552 2.66 -8.48 -6.71
N ILE A 553 1.49 -7.99 -6.33
CA ILE A 553 0.53 -7.35 -7.24
C ILE A 553 0.20 -5.97 -6.66
N TRP A 554 0.74 -4.91 -7.26
CA TRP A 554 0.20 -3.57 -7.04
C TRP A 554 -1.07 -3.42 -7.87
N PHE A 555 -2.06 -2.71 -7.35
CA PHE A 555 -3.29 -2.44 -8.08
C PHE A 555 -3.90 -1.11 -7.66
N LEU A 556 -4.78 -0.56 -8.50
CA LEU A 556 -5.57 0.60 -8.13
C LEU A 556 -6.81 0.15 -7.36
N ALA A 557 -7.03 0.75 -6.19
CA ALA A 557 -8.19 0.52 -5.34
C ALA A 557 -8.87 1.85 -4.98
N GLN A 558 -10.19 1.84 -4.81
CA GLN A 558 -10.93 3.02 -4.37
C GLN A 558 -11.93 2.70 -3.24
N SER A 559 -11.90 3.51 -2.18
CA SER A 559 -12.84 3.43 -1.06
C SER A 559 -14.16 4.14 -1.37
N VAL A 560 -14.08 5.22 -2.16
CA VAL A 560 -15.22 5.97 -2.71
C VAL A 560 -15.03 6.22 -4.21
N PRO A 561 -16.10 6.28 -5.03
CA PRO A 561 -15.98 6.41 -6.47
C PRO A 561 -15.14 7.61 -6.93
N GLY A 562 -14.08 7.33 -7.70
CA GLY A 562 -13.14 8.30 -8.25
C GLY A 562 -11.84 8.45 -7.44
N ALA A 563 -11.84 8.11 -6.16
CA ALA A 563 -10.73 8.33 -5.23
C ALA A 563 -9.69 7.19 -5.25
N TRP A 564 -9.15 6.89 -6.44
CA TRP A 564 -8.17 5.83 -6.67
C TRP A 564 -6.86 6.08 -5.92
N GLY A 565 -6.50 5.14 -5.04
CA GLY A 565 -5.15 4.98 -4.49
C GLY A 565 -4.47 3.71 -5.05
N VAL A 566 -3.24 3.47 -4.63
CA VAL A 566 -2.50 2.22 -4.91
C VAL A 566 -2.61 1.31 -3.69
N ALA A 567 -2.86 0.03 -3.92
CA ALA A 567 -2.83 -1.04 -2.95
C ALA A 567 -1.85 -2.14 -3.41
N LEU A 568 -1.49 -3.03 -2.49
CA LEU A 568 -0.59 -4.17 -2.70
C LEU A 568 -1.25 -5.44 -2.17
N ALA A 569 -1.15 -6.53 -2.92
CA ALA A 569 -1.38 -7.89 -2.42
C ALA A 569 -0.16 -8.75 -2.72
N GLU A 570 0.15 -9.69 -1.83
CA GLU A 570 1.30 -10.59 -1.96
C GLU A 570 0.88 -12.04 -1.86
N ALA A 571 1.53 -12.90 -2.64
CA ALA A 571 1.47 -14.34 -2.53
C ALA A 571 2.89 -14.90 -2.56
N ARG A 572 3.12 -16.00 -1.85
CA ARG A 572 4.37 -16.77 -1.94
C ARG A 572 4.05 -18.24 -2.25
N THR A 573 5.06 -19.08 -2.45
CA THR A 573 4.95 -20.54 -2.39
C THR A 573 6.32 -21.19 -2.57
N HIS A 574 6.62 -22.18 -1.74
CA HIS A 574 7.80 -23.04 -1.87
C HIS A 574 7.69 -24.02 -3.08
N ASP A 575 6.48 -24.47 -3.47
CA ASP A 575 6.29 -25.32 -4.67
C ASP A 575 6.09 -24.52 -5.97
N THR A 576 7.21 -24.13 -6.57
CA THR A 576 7.23 -23.54 -7.91
C THR A 576 6.74 -24.47 -9.03
N SER A 577 6.62 -25.79 -8.79
CA SER A 577 6.16 -26.76 -9.81
C SER A 577 4.64 -26.79 -10.00
N ALA A 578 3.88 -26.43 -8.96
CA ALA A 578 2.43 -26.21 -9.07
C ALA A 578 2.08 -24.95 -9.88
N PHE A 579 3.00 -23.99 -10.02
CA PHE A 579 2.72 -22.67 -10.60
C PHE A 579 2.30 -22.69 -12.09
N GLU A 580 2.63 -23.76 -12.83
CA GLU A 580 2.13 -23.99 -14.19
C GLU A 580 0.59 -24.16 -14.22
N PHE A 581 0.00 -24.65 -13.12
CA PHE A 581 -1.40 -25.07 -13.00
C PHE A 581 -2.23 -24.22 -12.01
N GLU A 582 -1.58 -23.64 -11.00
CA GLU A 582 -2.22 -22.89 -9.92
C GLU A 582 -1.47 -21.57 -9.64
N LEU A 583 -2.21 -20.46 -9.56
CA LEU A 583 -1.67 -19.19 -9.08
C LEU A 583 -1.84 -19.17 -7.55
N PRO A 584 -0.81 -18.90 -6.73
CA PRO A 584 -0.96 -18.82 -5.28
C PRO A 584 -1.89 -17.64 -4.92
N GLU A 585 -2.65 -17.79 -3.84
CA GLU A 585 -3.71 -16.84 -3.45
C GLU A 585 -3.11 -15.57 -2.83
N PRO A 586 -3.29 -14.37 -3.42
CA PRO A 586 -2.67 -13.17 -2.89
C PRO A 586 -3.47 -12.55 -1.73
N VAL A 587 -2.77 -12.32 -0.62
CA VAL A 587 -3.29 -11.71 0.60
C VAL A 587 -3.10 -10.18 0.53
N PRO A 588 -4.08 -9.35 0.92
CA PRO A 588 -3.90 -7.90 0.98
C PRO A 588 -2.83 -7.52 2.02
N PHE A 589 -1.87 -6.69 1.61
CA PHE A 589 -0.83 -6.19 2.51
C PHE A 589 -1.44 -5.36 3.67
N ALA A 590 -0.95 -5.55 4.89
CA ALA A 590 -1.61 -5.07 6.12
C ALA A 590 -1.81 -3.55 6.20
N VAL A 591 -0.95 -2.75 5.55
CA VAL A 591 -0.97 -1.27 5.65
C VAL A 591 -1.67 -0.59 4.47
N ASN A 592 -2.49 -1.34 3.73
CA ASN A 592 -3.22 -0.83 2.58
C ASN A 592 -4.20 0.33 2.92
N PRO A 593 -4.41 1.30 2.00
CA PRO A 593 -3.77 1.41 0.68
C PRO A 593 -2.38 2.04 0.80
N VAL A 594 -1.40 1.42 0.13
CA VAL A 594 0.01 1.80 0.22
C VAL A 594 0.31 3.19 -0.36
N LEU A 595 -0.51 3.68 -1.31
CA LEU A 595 -0.54 5.11 -1.66
C LEU A 595 -1.97 5.63 -1.67
N ARG A 596 -2.30 6.53 -0.74
CA ARG A 596 -3.64 7.11 -0.66
C ARG A 596 -3.90 8.13 -1.78
N SER A 597 -5.15 8.19 -2.24
CA SER A 597 -5.64 9.19 -3.22
C SER A 597 -5.64 10.63 -2.71
N ASP A 598 -5.54 10.82 -1.39
CA ASP A 598 -5.41 12.11 -0.72
C ASP A 598 -3.99 12.45 -0.24
N SER A 599 -3.00 11.60 -0.52
CA SER A 599 -1.59 11.84 -0.19
C SER A 599 -1.04 13.13 -0.82
N THR A 600 -0.06 13.73 -0.16
CA THR A 600 0.76 14.84 -0.68
C THR A 600 1.37 14.49 -2.03
N LEU A 601 1.95 13.30 -2.17
CA LEU A 601 2.46 12.71 -3.41
C LEU A 601 1.42 12.80 -4.55
N ALA A 602 0.23 12.23 -4.36
CA ALA A 602 -0.82 12.23 -5.37
C ALA A 602 -1.35 13.65 -5.68
N ARG A 603 -1.48 14.51 -4.66
CA ARG A 603 -2.13 15.84 -4.75
C ARG A 603 -1.19 17.04 -4.93
N SER A 604 0.13 16.85 -4.94
CA SER A 604 1.07 17.96 -5.06
C SER A 604 0.90 18.71 -6.39
N GLY A 605 0.63 20.02 -6.30
CA GLY A 605 0.30 20.89 -7.44
C GLY A 605 -1.19 21.02 -7.78
N CYS A 606 -2.08 20.28 -7.09
CA CYS A 606 -3.53 20.41 -7.23
C CYS A 606 -4.10 21.59 -6.43
N PHE A 607 -5.17 22.20 -6.96
CA PHE A 607 -5.92 23.26 -6.25
C PHE A 607 -7.42 22.97 -6.11
N ASP A 608 -7.92 21.86 -6.68
CA ASP A 608 -9.32 21.41 -6.65
C ASP A 608 -9.37 19.88 -6.46
N ASP A 609 -10.56 19.33 -6.16
CA ASP A 609 -10.81 17.88 -6.00
C ASP A 609 -10.68 17.05 -7.30
N GLU A 610 -10.34 17.67 -8.45
CA GLU A 610 -10.13 16.98 -9.74
C GLU A 610 -8.68 16.48 -9.90
N CYS A 611 -8.19 15.70 -8.93
CA CYS A 611 -6.88 15.06 -8.99
C CYS A 611 -6.98 13.56 -8.70
N ASN A 612 -6.97 12.77 -9.78
CA ASN A 612 -7.19 11.32 -9.73
C ASN A 612 -6.00 10.58 -10.32
N ILE A 613 -5.60 9.49 -9.65
CA ILE A 613 -4.70 8.48 -10.20
C ILE A 613 -5.47 7.76 -11.33
N THR A 614 -4.87 7.70 -12.52
CA THR A 614 -5.48 7.12 -13.72
C THR A 614 -4.86 5.79 -14.12
N GLY A 615 -3.61 5.54 -13.73
CA GLY A 615 -2.87 4.30 -13.99
C GLY A 615 -1.60 4.23 -13.14
N ILE A 616 -1.01 3.04 -13.11
CA ILE A 616 0.26 2.74 -12.43
C ILE A 616 1.05 1.79 -13.33
N ALA A 617 2.37 1.88 -13.31
CA ALA A 617 3.26 0.83 -13.80
C ALA A 617 4.32 0.54 -12.74
N VAL A 618 4.71 -0.73 -12.58
CA VAL A 618 5.75 -1.16 -11.64
C VAL A 618 6.76 -2.04 -12.36
N ALA A 619 8.07 -1.78 -12.18
CA ALA A 619 9.12 -2.63 -12.73
C ALA A 619 10.37 -2.66 -11.84
N PRO A 620 10.99 -3.84 -11.63
CA PRO A 620 12.29 -3.93 -11.00
C PRO A 620 13.37 -3.25 -11.87
N ARG A 621 14.42 -2.74 -11.23
CA ARG A 621 15.56 -2.16 -11.94
C ARG A 621 16.52 -3.26 -12.39
N ALA A 622 16.82 -3.30 -13.69
CA ALA A 622 17.73 -4.30 -14.27
C ALA A 622 19.17 -4.23 -13.71
N ASP A 623 19.59 -3.10 -13.12
CA ASP A 623 20.88 -3.01 -12.44
C ASP A 623 20.89 -3.57 -11.01
N ASP A 624 19.74 -3.49 -10.34
CA ASP A 624 19.53 -3.79 -8.92
C ASP A 624 18.04 -4.18 -8.71
N PRO A 625 17.66 -5.46 -8.88
CA PRO A 625 16.27 -5.88 -8.82
C PRO A 625 15.57 -5.49 -7.52
N SER A 626 16.33 -5.40 -6.42
CA SER A 626 15.90 -4.93 -5.08
C SER A 626 15.31 -3.50 -5.09
N ARG A 627 15.49 -2.75 -6.18
CA ARG A 627 14.89 -1.43 -6.37
C ARG A 627 13.76 -1.53 -7.38
N LEU A 628 12.54 -1.22 -6.94
CA LEU A 628 11.37 -1.14 -7.82
C LEU A 628 11.15 0.32 -8.26
N ARG A 629 10.92 0.52 -9.56
CA ARG A 629 10.47 1.80 -10.12
C ARG A 629 8.99 1.77 -10.36
N PHE A 630 8.35 2.86 -9.96
CA PHE A 630 6.94 3.11 -10.16
C PHE A 630 6.76 4.29 -11.11
N LEU A 631 5.73 4.24 -11.94
CA LEU A 631 5.29 5.38 -12.72
C LEU A 631 3.78 5.58 -12.56
N LEU A 632 3.41 6.56 -11.75
CA LEU A 632 2.03 6.86 -11.40
C LEU A 632 1.45 7.88 -12.38
N ALA A 633 0.48 7.46 -13.20
CA ALA A 633 -0.26 8.38 -14.06
C ALA A 633 -1.36 9.10 -13.26
N ARG A 634 -1.46 10.42 -13.41
CA ARG A 634 -2.50 11.25 -12.78
C ARG A 634 -3.00 12.33 -13.71
N ARG A 635 -4.29 12.66 -13.59
CA ARG A 635 -4.96 13.77 -14.28
C ARG A 635 -5.25 14.87 -13.27
N LEU A 636 -4.84 16.10 -13.58
CA LEU A 636 -4.98 17.30 -12.74
C LEU A 636 -5.82 18.35 -13.46
N ASN A 637 -6.50 19.21 -12.71
CA ASN A 637 -7.06 20.47 -13.23
C ASN A 637 -6.26 21.67 -12.70
N LEU A 638 -5.62 22.43 -13.60
CA LEU A 638 -4.74 23.54 -13.26
C LEU A 638 -5.37 24.92 -13.60
N PRO A 639 -5.38 25.89 -12.66
CA PRO A 639 -5.95 27.21 -12.89
C PRO A 639 -5.38 27.93 -14.13
N GLY A 640 -6.25 28.22 -15.10
CA GLY A 640 -5.89 28.95 -16.33
C GLY A 640 -5.11 28.14 -17.38
N VAL A 641 -4.70 26.90 -17.07
CA VAL A 641 -4.11 25.95 -18.02
C VAL A 641 -5.14 24.92 -18.47
N GLY A 642 -6.08 24.54 -17.57
CA GLY A 642 -7.08 23.50 -17.80
C GLY A 642 -6.58 22.13 -17.32
N ARG A 643 -7.18 21.06 -17.84
CA ARG A 643 -6.77 19.69 -17.50
C ARG A 643 -5.42 19.36 -18.11
N THR A 644 -4.57 18.70 -17.33
CA THR A 644 -3.28 18.16 -17.76
C THR A 644 -3.08 16.78 -17.17
N ASP A 645 -2.46 15.90 -17.94
CA ASP A 645 -2.01 14.60 -17.46
C ASP A 645 -0.50 14.65 -17.17
N GLN A 646 -0.08 13.91 -16.15
CA GLN A 646 1.30 13.84 -15.68
C GLN A 646 1.63 12.42 -15.22
N PHE A 647 2.91 12.08 -15.27
CA PHE A 647 3.44 10.92 -14.57
C PHE A 647 4.34 11.36 -13.41
N ILE A 648 4.09 10.81 -12.23
CA ILE A 648 5.03 10.88 -11.10
C ILE A 648 5.87 9.60 -11.10
N PRO A 649 7.18 9.69 -11.39
CA PRO A 649 8.11 8.61 -11.13
C PRO A 649 8.42 8.53 -9.63
N LEU A 650 8.43 7.31 -9.09
CA LEU A 650 8.79 7.02 -7.71
C LEU A 650 9.73 5.81 -7.68
N GLU A 651 10.52 5.64 -6.62
CA GLU A 651 11.27 4.40 -6.35
C GLU A 651 10.94 3.84 -4.97
N GLN A 652 11.07 2.52 -4.81
CA GLN A 652 11.06 1.83 -3.51
C GLN A 652 12.20 0.83 -3.44
N THR A 653 12.60 0.46 -2.22
CA THR A 653 13.61 -0.58 -1.96
C THR A 653 12.94 -1.77 -1.30
N TRP A 654 13.21 -2.96 -1.82
CA TRP A 654 12.71 -4.26 -1.38
C TRP A 654 13.91 -5.18 -1.20
N SER A 655 14.12 -5.74 -0.01
CA SER A 655 15.31 -6.55 0.32
C SER A 655 15.38 -7.83 -0.52
N LYS A 656 14.22 -8.40 -0.85
CA LYS A 656 14.01 -9.52 -1.78
C LYS A 656 12.82 -9.14 -2.71
N PRO A 657 13.08 -8.61 -3.92
CA PRO A 657 12.06 -7.91 -4.74
C PRO A 657 10.86 -8.77 -5.17
#